data_AF-A0A8S1JSK9-F1
#
_entry.id   AF-A0A8S1JSK9-F1
#
_cell.length_a   1.000
_cell.length_b   1.000
_cell.length_c   1.000
_cell.angle_alpha   90.00
_cell.angle_beta   90.00
_cell.angle_gamma   90.00
#
_symmetry.space_group_name_H-M   'P 1'
#
loop_
_entity.id
_entity.type
_entity.pdbx_description
1 polymer ?
#
loop_
_entity_poly.entity_id
_entity_poly.type
_entity_poly.pdbx_seq_one_letter_code
_entity_poly.pdbx_strand_id
1 'polypeptide(L)'
;MEDLGFSEQDRDALEREFQEIINELANEPALERFRLEYTKLHQAFRNAYDQERRLLRKLRDINSDILNNAGKVTNALKFSQEDSERIKLLKTELDNTYKVIEQAQLREDKLKQKIENFQAEIKHLQDLVEQGNALQSQTNKITELQTQKEDLMKERDSLQAELIKNRSETGNLIEKLKLLENEKLILDQSSQQLKKNLQEMQEKVDKDEQRRNNINEELEQLRQNYIKTKKEYEKQKEDLSKVQIELKKQTETLQKKDEDKEIEENELRKLRDQVAEVKKIHKEIMNKKEENEDIRESNEAELIKLKNEKNNARTHLNQVEKKNNNLNKKLLDLQKQRDKIIKDKEVAINSIQQLDRHVTDTKKFNEQDQQLLEELRKAHINFANHKAKSEEYNSKLNEKINVIDKEIESYEKEILSLQEEVDEREKQFVINTKKKEKFGKDAALINAKFLHSQEEIKLKDNLISEFQKKNIETDNKLKQQQHLYEEVRSDRNLYSKNLLETQDEIAVIKRRHKIVQHQIAQLKEEIDAKEVALAKEHFEHKKKDKTIEECCRILEKNRKEIEEKEETIKNYVGEISKLHFVLKDSEIKRQKLKEEYETVVSERDILGTQLIRRNDESALLYEKIKVQQETLAFGEQQYRERLSDIELLKFKISDLQRELKIKRKKAGQAPILKEKINNLQKDLVEEKLRVKALSEELENPLNPQRCKKLGGSDPDVYEMKQKIKTLQRRLIYKTEQVVEKEVLIQQKEKQILELRDIMRKQPGLEEATQISKLQEQMKAKTRQMKSLAAELNMYQAQINEYKYDIERLNKELQETNRKYLEQRRREQIQQEQQQLMEQNQQNQQQE
;
A
#
# COMPACT_ATOMS: atom_id res chain seq x y z
N MET A 1 -25.31 31.46 -23.43
CA MET A 1 -23.90 31.80 -23.80
C MET A 1 -23.38 30.80 -24.86
N GLU A 2 -24.20 30.42 -25.83
CA GLU A 2 -23.77 29.49 -26.88
C GLU A 2 -23.39 30.25 -28.16
N ASP A 3 -24.09 31.33 -28.48
CA ASP A 3 -23.84 32.23 -29.64
C ASP A 3 -22.69 33.25 -29.46
N LEU A 4 -21.74 32.99 -28.55
CA LEU A 4 -20.64 33.92 -28.19
C LEU A 4 -19.27 33.49 -28.74
N GLY A 5 -19.25 32.80 -29.88
CA GLY A 5 -18.01 32.40 -30.55
C GLY A 5 -18.22 32.11 -32.04
N PHE A 6 -17.20 32.41 -32.83
CA PHE A 6 -17.20 32.25 -34.29
C PHE A 6 -17.41 30.76 -34.66
N SER A 7 -18.40 30.43 -35.49
CA SER A 7 -18.84 29.03 -35.59
C SER A 7 -17.86 28.15 -36.35
N GLU A 8 -17.93 26.84 -36.10
CA GLU A 8 -17.11 25.85 -36.80
C GLU A 8 -17.50 25.74 -38.29
N GLN A 9 -18.72 26.14 -38.67
CA GLN A 9 -19.17 26.22 -40.06
C GLN A 9 -18.60 27.45 -40.79
N ASP A 10 -18.57 28.61 -40.12
CA ASP A 10 -17.97 29.85 -40.67
C ASP A 10 -16.46 29.67 -40.90
N ARG A 11 -15.80 28.99 -39.95
CA ARG A 11 -14.38 28.58 -40.04
C ARG A 11 -14.13 27.69 -41.26
N ASP A 12 -15.00 26.70 -41.49
CA ASP A 12 -14.92 25.76 -42.60
C ASP A 12 -15.30 26.39 -43.96
N ALA A 13 -16.00 27.52 -43.97
CA ALA A 13 -16.21 28.35 -45.17
C ALA A 13 -14.95 29.16 -45.49
N LEU A 14 -14.40 29.89 -44.50
CA LEU A 14 -13.18 30.69 -44.67
C LEU A 14 -11.94 29.85 -45.02
N GLU A 15 -11.84 28.60 -44.56
CA GLU A 15 -10.77 27.68 -45.01
C GLU A 15 -10.92 27.23 -46.47
N ARG A 16 -12.14 27.25 -47.04
CA ARG A 16 -12.37 26.98 -48.47
C ARG A 16 -12.08 28.20 -49.33
N GLU A 17 -12.64 29.36 -48.98
CA GLU A 17 -12.35 30.64 -49.66
C GLU A 17 -10.84 30.94 -49.68
N PHE A 18 -10.14 30.69 -48.56
CA PHE A 18 -8.69 30.82 -48.50
C PHE A 18 -7.97 29.88 -49.48
N GLN A 19 -8.40 28.61 -49.60
CA GLN A 19 -7.78 27.65 -50.53
C GLN A 19 -8.04 28.04 -51.99
N GLU A 20 -9.24 28.49 -52.32
CA GLU A 20 -9.61 28.98 -53.66
C GLU A 20 -8.74 30.19 -54.03
N ILE A 21 -8.63 31.19 -53.16
CA ILE A 21 -7.79 32.39 -53.37
C ILE A 21 -6.29 32.02 -53.46
N ILE A 22 -5.79 31.10 -52.64
CA ILE A 22 -4.40 30.61 -52.73
C ILE A 22 -4.13 29.93 -54.08
N ASN A 23 -5.08 29.15 -54.60
CA ASN A 23 -4.96 28.47 -55.88
C ASN A 23 -5.04 29.43 -57.07
N GLU A 24 -5.88 30.47 -57.01
CA GLU A 24 -5.90 31.54 -58.02
C GLU A 24 -4.57 32.32 -58.03
N LEU A 25 -4.09 32.75 -56.86
CA LEU A 25 -2.81 33.45 -56.67
C LEU A 25 -1.57 32.60 -57.00
N ALA A 26 -1.72 31.28 -57.19
CA ALA A 26 -0.63 30.40 -57.64
C ALA A 26 -0.39 30.44 -59.15
N ASN A 27 -1.35 30.95 -59.95
CA ASN A 27 -1.24 30.98 -61.41
C ASN A 27 -0.45 32.19 -61.95
N GLU A 28 -0.31 33.27 -61.17
CA GLU A 28 0.45 34.46 -61.57
C GLU A 28 1.74 34.65 -60.73
N PRO A 29 2.94 34.48 -61.30
CA PRO A 29 4.20 34.64 -60.56
C PRO A 29 4.47 36.08 -60.10
N ALA A 30 3.73 37.07 -60.60
CA ALA A 30 3.76 38.45 -60.11
C ALA A 30 3.13 38.61 -58.72
N LEU A 31 2.18 37.74 -58.35
CA LEU A 31 1.39 37.84 -57.12
C LEU A 31 1.97 36.98 -55.97
N GLU A 32 3.07 36.27 -56.18
CA GLU A 32 3.76 35.40 -55.20
C GLU A 32 3.98 36.10 -53.84
N ARG A 33 4.36 37.39 -53.84
CA ARG A 33 4.53 38.18 -52.61
C ARG A 33 3.21 38.39 -51.86
N PHE A 34 2.11 38.61 -52.59
CA PHE A 34 0.79 38.76 -51.98
C PHE A 34 0.28 37.42 -51.43
N ARG A 35 0.51 36.31 -52.15
CA ARG A 35 0.21 34.95 -51.66
C ARG A 35 0.92 34.64 -50.34
N LEU A 36 2.19 35.05 -50.20
CA LEU A 36 2.97 34.88 -48.97
C LEU A 36 2.41 35.69 -47.78
N GLU A 37 2.09 36.97 -47.96
CA GLU A 37 1.50 37.77 -46.86
C GLU A 37 0.07 37.32 -46.51
N TYR A 38 -0.73 36.94 -47.50
CA TYR A 38 -2.08 36.37 -47.30
C TYR A 38 -2.02 35.04 -46.53
N THR A 39 -1.03 34.19 -46.81
CA THR A 39 -0.78 32.95 -46.05
C THR A 39 -0.44 33.24 -44.59
N LYS A 40 0.42 34.24 -44.31
CA LYS A 40 0.72 34.66 -42.92
C LYS A 40 -0.51 35.19 -42.20
N LEU A 41 -1.36 35.97 -42.89
CA LEU A 41 -2.58 36.52 -42.32
C LEU A 41 -3.57 35.41 -41.94
N HIS A 42 -3.77 34.41 -42.79
CA HIS A 42 -4.58 33.23 -42.47
C HIS A 42 -3.99 32.41 -41.31
N GLN A 43 -2.66 32.24 -41.26
CA GLN A 43 -2.00 31.58 -40.14
C GLN A 43 -2.19 32.34 -38.82
N ALA A 44 -2.16 33.67 -38.84
CA ALA A 44 -2.46 34.52 -37.69
C ALA A 44 -3.93 34.42 -37.25
N PHE A 45 -4.88 34.44 -38.20
CA PHE A 45 -6.31 34.23 -37.94
C PHE A 45 -6.58 32.86 -37.29
N ARG A 46 -6.02 31.79 -37.84
CA ARG A 46 -6.14 30.43 -37.29
C ARG A 46 -5.58 30.33 -35.87
N ASN A 47 -4.41 30.92 -35.63
CA ASN A 47 -3.81 30.99 -34.30
C ASN A 47 -4.66 31.79 -33.30
N ALA A 48 -5.38 32.83 -33.75
CA ALA A 48 -6.30 33.60 -32.91
C ALA A 48 -7.57 32.80 -32.59
N TYR A 49 -8.18 32.15 -33.59
CA TYR A 49 -9.35 31.27 -33.42
C TYR A 49 -9.07 30.11 -32.45
N ASP A 50 -7.92 29.44 -32.59
CA ASP A 50 -7.52 28.37 -31.67
C ASP A 50 -7.25 28.88 -30.24
N GLN A 51 -6.84 30.14 -30.06
CA GLN A 51 -6.71 30.77 -28.75
C GLN A 51 -8.09 31.14 -28.16
N GLU A 52 -8.97 31.73 -28.96
CA GLU A 52 -10.36 32.04 -28.57
C GLU A 52 -11.10 30.77 -28.13
N ARG A 53 -11.02 29.69 -28.92
CA ARG A 53 -11.64 28.40 -28.59
C ARG A 53 -11.09 27.79 -27.29
N ARG A 54 -9.80 27.98 -26.99
CA ARG A 54 -9.19 27.58 -25.70
C ARG A 54 -9.66 28.46 -24.54
N LEU A 55 -9.85 29.76 -24.75
CA LEU A 55 -10.37 30.67 -23.74
C LEU A 55 -11.86 30.41 -23.45
N LEU A 56 -12.68 30.18 -24.49
CA LEU A 56 -14.08 29.80 -24.35
C LEU A 56 -14.28 28.46 -23.63
N ARG A 57 -13.41 27.47 -23.86
CA ARG A 57 -13.38 26.23 -23.06
C ARG A 57 -13.07 26.54 -21.58
N LYS A 58 -11.97 27.23 -21.30
CA LYS A 58 -11.62 27.65 -19.93
C LYS A 58 -12.74 28.43 -19.23
N LEU A 59 -13.46 29.29 -19.96
CA LEU A 59 -14.62 30.01 -19.41
C LEU A 59 -15.80 29.09 -19.10
N ARG A 60 -16.05 28.03 -19.88
CA ARG A 60 -17.04 27.00 -19.53
C ARG A 60 -16.60 26.18 -18.32
N ASP A 61 -15.33 25.76 -18.29
CA ASP A 61 -14.74 24.98 -17.19
C ASP A 61 -14.80 25.77 -15.87
N ILE A 62 -14.38 27.04 -15.88
CA ILE A 62 -14.44 27.94 -14.72
C ILE A 62 -15.89 28.23 -14.29
N ASN A 63 -16.84 28.40 -15.22
CA ASN A 63 -18.25 28.55 -14.85
C ASN A 63 -18.85 27.26 -14.26
N SER A 64 -18.45 26.08 -14.75
CA SER A 64 -18.75 24.79 -14.13
C SER A 64 -18.22 24.76 -12.70
N ASP A 65 -16.95 25.14 -12.47
CA ASP A 65 -16.35 25.13 -11.15
C ASP A 65 -16.97 26.16 -10.20
N ILE A 66 -17.37 27.34 -10.70
CA ILE A 66 -18.13 28.33 -9.93
C ILE A 66 -19.50 27.76 -9.51
N LEU A 67 -20.25 27.11 -10.41
CA LEU A 67 -21.52 26.48 -10.08
C LEU A 67 -21.36 25.32 -9.10
N ASN A 68 -20.36 24.45 -9.31
CA ASN A 68 -20.02 23.35 -8.41
C ASN A 68 -19.61 23.84 -7.03
N ASN A 69 -18.83 24.93 -6.94
CA ASN A 69 -18.41 25.49 -5.67
C ASN A 69 -19.54 26.28 -4.99
N ALA A 70 -20.44 26.95 -5.73
CA ALA A 70 -21.68 27.50 -5.18
C ALA A 70 -22.58 26.40 -4.59
N GLY A 71 -22.69 25.25 -5.27
CA GLY A 71 -23.35 24.06 -4.75
C GLY A 71 -22.73 23.56 -3.44
N LYS A 72 -21.39 23.42 -3.39
CA LYS A 72 -20.66 23.06 -2.15
C LYS A 72 -20.91 24.07 -1.02
N VAL A 73 -20.89 25.38 -1.31
CA VAL A 73 -21.13 26.44 -0.32
C VAL A 73 -22.57 26.38 0.21
N THR A 74 -23.58 26.19 -0.65
CA THR A 74 -24.97 26.04 -0.18
C THR A 74 -25.19 24.79 0.65
N ASN A 75 -24.50 23.69 0.37
CA ASN A 75 -24.55 22.48 1.21
C ASN A 75 -23.78 22.67 2.54
N ALA A 76 -22.62 23.34 2.54
CA ALA A 76 -21.90 23.68 3.76
C ALA A 76 -22.70 24.63 4.67
N LEU A 77 -23.45 25.57 4.10
CA LEU A 77 -24.37 26.43 4.84
C LEU A 77 -25.54 25.65 5.46
N LYS A 78 -26.09 24.63 4.77
CA LYS A 78 -27.10 23.72 5.34
C LYS A 78 -26.54 22.92 6.51
N PHE A 79 -25.40 22.26 6.35
CA PHE A 79 -24.75 21.53 7.46
C PHE A 79 -24.44 22.46 8.64
N SER A 80 -23.98 23.69 8.40
CA SER A 80 -23.77 24.68 9.46
C SER A 80 -25.08 25.15 10.15
N GLN A 81 -26.23 25.03 9.50
CA GLN A 81 -27.56 25.29 10.11
C GLN A 81 -28.01 24.08 10.93
N GLU A 82 -27.91 22.87 10.37
CA GLU A 82 -28.21 21.60 11.04
C GLU A 82 -27.34 21.42 12.31
N ASP A 83 -26.04 21.70 12.24
CA ASP A 83 -25.13 21.70 13.40
C ASP A 83 -25.50 22.80 14.40
N SER A 84 -25.94 23.98 13.96
CA SER A 84 -26.41 25.04 14.86
C SER A 84 -27.67 24.62 15.64
N GLU A 85 -28.58 23.89 15.02
CA GLU A 85 -29.76 23.32 15.67
C GLU A 85 -29.39 22.16 16.60
N ARG A 86 -28.49 21.28 16.17
CA ARG A 86 -27.97 20.18 17.00
C ARG A 86 -27.23 20.68 18.24
N ILE A 87 -26.45 21.77 18.11
CA ILE A 87 -25.78 22.44 19.24
C ILE A 87 -26.80 23.10 20.19
N LYS A 88 -27.93 23.62 19.70
CA LYS A 88 -29.01 24.11 20.57
C LYS A 88 -29.65 22.98 21.37
N LEU A 89 -29.96 21.85 20.72
CA LEU A 89 -30.51 20.67 21.39
C LEU A 89 -29.55 20.10 22.44
N LEU A 90 -28.28 19.90 22.09
CA LEU A 90 -27.27 19.43 23.05
C LEU A 90 -27.08 20.40 24.23
N LYS A 91 -27.24 21.71 24.03
CA LYS A 91 -27.24 22.69 25.14
C LYS A 91 -28.46 22.56 26.04
N THR A 92 -29.67 22.34 25.50
CA THR A 92 -30.86 22.15 26.34
C THR A 92 -30.84 20.82 27.09
N GLU A 93 -30.27 19.77 26.50
CA GLU A 93 -29.99 18.51 27.20
C GLU A 93 -28.96 18.71 28.33
N LEU A 94 -27.85 19.39 28.04
CA LEU A 94 -26.82 19.74 29.02
C LEU A 94 -27.38 20.55 30.20
N ASP A 95 -28.14 21.62 29.95
CA ASP A 95 -28.82 22.42 30.99
C ASP A 95 -29.79 21.57 31.84
N ASN A 96 -30.43 20.57 31.24
CA ASN A 96 -31.31 19.65 31.98
C ASN A 96 -30.51 18.64 32.81
N THR A 97 -29.36 18.15 32.33
CA THR A 97 -28.46 17.32 33.15
C THR A 97 -27.88 18.10 34.33
N TYR A 98 -27.51 19.37 34.16
CA TYR A 98 -27.07 20.21 35.28
C TYR A 98 -28.16 20.38 36.35
N LYS A 99 -29.42 20.62 35.97
CA LYS A 99 -30.54 20.68 36.94
C LYS A 99 -30.77 19.35 37.67
N VAL A 100 -30.54 18.22 37.01
CA VAL A 100 -30.60 16.88 37.65
C VAL A 100 -29.42 16.70 38.63
N ILE A 101 -28.23 17.20 38.31
CA ILE A 101 -27.06 17.18 39.19
C ILE A 101 -27.27 18.10 40.41
N GLU A 102 -27.78 19.33 40.23
CA GLU A 102 -28.16 20.20 41.35
C GLU A 102 -29.21 19.53 42.26
N GLN A 103 -30.23 18.89 41.68
CA GLN A 103 -31.22 18.14 42.45
C GLN A 103 -30.63 16.90 43.16
N ALA A 104 -29.59 16.28 42.62
CA ALA A 104 -28.86 15.21 43.28
C ALA A 104 -28.03 15.74 44.46
N GLN A 105 -27.27 16.82 44.26
CA GLN A 105 -26.48 17.48 45.32
C GLN A 105 -27.38 18.00 46.45
N LEU A 106 -28.50 18.66 46.12
CA LEU A 106 -29.51 19.09 47.11
C LEU A 106 -30.22 17.95 47.84
N ARG A 107 -30.14 16.70 47.35
CA ARG A 107 -30.55 15.49 48.08
C ARG A 107 -29.40 14.94 48.92
N GLU A 108 -28.19 14.92 48.38
CA GLU A 108 -26.97 14.48 49.06
C GLU A 108 -26.70 15.32 50.32
N ASP A 109 -26.79 16.65 50.24
CA ASP A 109 -26.56 17.52 51.40
C ASP A 109 -27.67 17.42 52.45
N LYS A 110 -28.92 17.15 52.04
CA LYS A 110 -30.01 16.80 52.97
C LYS A 110 -29.81 15.42 53.61
N LEU A 111 -29.10 14.51 52.95
CA LEU A 111 -28.70 13.23 53.54
C LEU A 111 -27.50 13.40 54.47
N LYS A 112 -26.51 14.24 54.15
CA LYS A 112 -25.41 14.62 55.05
C LYS A 112 -25.93 15.25 56.34
N GLN A 113 -26.82 16.24 56.25
CA GLN A 113 -27.45 16.87 57.42
C GLN A 113 -28.25 15.86 58.26
N LYS A 114 -28.92 14.88 57.64
CA LYS A 114 -29.56 13.78 58.37
C LYS A 114 -28.55 12.86 59.05
N ILE A 115 -27.42 12.56 58.40
CA ILE A 115 -26.34 11.75 58.97
C ILE A 115 -25.67 12.48 60.13
N GLU A 116 -25.42 13.80 60.03
CA GLU A 116 -24.91 14.62 61.14
C GLU A 116 -25.89 14.64 62.32
N ASN A 117 -27.19 14.83 62.06
CA ASN A 117 -28.22 14.76 63.10
C ASN A 117 -28.29 13.39 63.76
N PHE A 118 -28.25 12.29 63.00
CA PHE A 118 -28.21 10.93 63.56
C PHE A 118 -26.89 10.64 64.30
N GLN A 119 -25.76 11.22 63.88
CA GLN A 119 -24.49 11.12 64.63
C GLN A 119 -24.53 11.93 65.94
N ALA A 120 -25.26 13.06 65.98
CA ALA A 120 -25.52 13.80 67.19
C ALA A 120 -26.48 13.06 68.14
N GLU A 121 -27.56 12.45 67.62
CA GLU A 121 -28.45 11.58 68.40
C GLU A 121 -27.72 10.34 68.93
N ILE A 122 -26.87 9.68 68.11
CA ILE A 122 -26.08 8.53 68.56
C ILE A 122 -25.13 8.93 69.69
N LYS A 123 -24.46 10.09 69.61
CA LYS A 123 -23.64 10.61 70.72
C LYS A 123 -24.47 10.90 71.97
N HIS A 124 -25.58 11.63 71.82
CA HIS A 124 -26.47 11.96 72.93
C HIS A 124 -27.07 10.70 73.61
N LEU A 125 -27.35 9.65 72.83
CA LEU A 125 -27.78 8.35 73.35
C LEU A 125 -26.63 7.55 73.99
N GLN A 126 -25.40 7.67 73.50
CA GLN A 126 -24.21 7.11 74.16
C GLN A 126 -23.96 7.80 75.52
N ASP A 127 -23.99 9.14 75.55
CA ASP A 127 -23.84 9.94 76.77
C ASP A 127 -24.93 9.60 77.82
N LEU A 128 -26.19 9.42 77.38
CA LEU A 128 -27.29 8.99 78.25
C LEU A 128 -27.16 7.55 78.75
N VAL A 129 -26.58 6.64 77.96
CA VAL A 129 -26.33 5.25 78.38
C VAL A 129 -25.17 5.16 79.38
N GLU A 130 -24.16 6.03 79.29
CA GLU A 130 -23.06 6.06 80.26
C GLU A 130 -23.42 6.70 81.62
N GLN A 131 -24.45 7.55 81.70
CA GLN A 131 -24.88 8.20 82.97
C GLN A 131 -26.23 7.71 83.54
N GLY A 132 -26.92 6.77 82.88
CA GLY A 132 -28.33 6.45 83.18
C GLY A 132 -28.63 5.40 84.28
N ASN A 133 -27.64 4.79 84.94
CA ASN A 133 -27.87 3.57 85.73
C ASN A 133 -28.19 3.82 87.22
N ALA A 134 -29.33 4.46 87.50
CA ALA A 134 -29.88 4.67 88.85
C ALA A 134 -31.41 4.43 88.90
N LEU A 135 -31.91 3.92 90.03
CA LEU A 135 -33.22 3.27 90.12
C LEU A 135 -34.33 4.12 90.78
N GLN A 136 -35.56 3.83 90.36
CA GLN A 136 -36.84 3.99 91.08
C GLN A 136 -37.37 5.40 91.41
N SER A 137 -38.54 5.70 90.85
CA SER A 137 -39.73 5.81 91.69
C SER A 137 -40.96 5.24 90.96
N GLN A 138 -41.92 4.68 91.72
CA GLN A 138 -43.25 4.26 91.24
C GLN A 138 -44.25 5.33 91.72
N THR A 139 -45.28 5.70 90.96
CA THR A 139 -46.61 5.07 91.14
C THR A 139 -47.53 5.07 89.91
N ASN A 140 -47.29 5.86 88.86
CA ASN A 140 -48.24 6.05 87.74
C ASN A 140 -48.30 4.89 86.73
N LYS A 141 -47.41 3.89 86.86
CA LYS A 141 -47.01 3.02 85.75
C LYS A 141 -48.03 1.96 85.31
N ILE A 142 -49.15 1.78 85.99
CA ILE A 142 -50.12 0.69 85.68
C ILE A 142 -51.15 1.12 84.63
N THR A 143 -51.70 2.34 84.73
CA THR A 143 -52.68 2.87 83.76
C THR A 143 -52.01 3.22 82.43
N GLU A 144 -50.84 3.85 82.48
CA GLU A 144 -50.04 4.17 81.28
C GLU A 144 -49.58 2.91 80.53
N LEU A 145 -49.23 1.82 81.23
CA LEU A 145 -48.87 0.56 80.56
C LEU A 145 -50.06 -0.16 79.91
N GLN A 146 -51.31 0.15 80.29
CA GLN A 146 -52.48 -0.39 79.59
C GLN A 146 -52.75 0.35 78.27
N THR A 147 -52.72 1.69 78.27
CA THR A 147 -52.85 2.47 77.03
C THR A 147 -51.66 2.25 76.10
N GLN A 148 -50.43 2.29 76.63
CA GLN A 148 -49.23 1.96 75.85
C GLN A 148 -49.29 0.53 75.28
N LYS A 149 -49.85 -0.45 75.98
CA LYS A 149 -50.04 -1.79 75.42
C LYS A 149 -51.05 -1.80 74.27
N GLU A 150 -52.16 -1.09 74.38
CA GLU A 150 -53.15 -1.03 73.29
C GLU A 150 -52.62 -0.25 72.07
N ASP A 151 -51.89 0.83 72.29
CA ASP A 151 -51.29 1.61 71.20
C ASP A 151 -50.10 0.88 70.58
N LEU A 152 -49.25 0.21 71.35
CA LEU A 152 -48.22 -0.70 70.82
C LEU A 152 -48.80 -1.92 70.10
N MET A 153 -50.01 -2.38 70.43
CA MET A 153 -50.71 -3.40 69.63
C MET A 153 -51.21 -2.83 68.30
N LYS A 154 -51.74 -1.59 68.29
CA LYS A 154 -52.14 -0.91 67.03
C LYS A 154 -50.92 -0.62 66.15
N GLU A 155 -49.80 -0.17 66.73
CA GLU A 155 -48.53 0.01 66.03
C GLU A 155 -47.95 -1.32 65.55
N ARG A 156 -47.99 -2.39 66.36
CA ARG A 156 -47.61 -3.73 65.90
C ARG A 156 -48.44 -4.13 64.68
N ASP A 157 -49.75 -3.92 64.71
CA ASP A 157 -50.65 -4.38 63.65
C ASP A 157 -50.58 -3.51 62.39
N SER A 158 -50.34 -2.20 62.52
CA SER A 158 -50.04 -1.32 61.38
C SER A 158 -48.67 -1.63 60.77
N LEU A 159 -47.62 -1.74 61.60
CA LEU A 159 -46.29 -2.14 61.16
C LEU A 159 -46.30 -3.55 60.55
N GLN A 160 -47.10 -4.48 61.07
CA GLN A 160 -47.24 -5.82 60.49
C GLN A 160 -47.97 -5.78 59.14
N ALA A 161 -48.98 -4.92 58.97
CA ALA A 161 -49.61 -4.68 57.67
C ALA A 161 -48.64 -4.03 56.67
N GLU A 162 -47.84 -3.05 57.10
CA GLU A 162 -46.76 -2.47 56.30
C GLU A 162 -45.66 -3.49 55.97
N LEU A 163 -45.30 -4.38 56.90
CA LEU A 163 -44.32 -5.45 56.66
C LEU A 163 -44.85 -6.48 55.66
N ILE A 164 -46.16 -6.77 55.67
CA ILE A 164 -46.82 -7.59 54.64
C ILE A 164 -46.82 -6.88 53.28
N LYS A 165 -47.13 -5.57 53.23
CA LYS A 165 -47.08 -4.75 52.00
C LYS A 165 -45.66 -4.63 51.44
N ASN A 166 -44.67 -4.38 52.29
CA ASN A 166 -43.26 -4.33 51.91
C ASN A 166 -42.73 -5.72 51.48
N ARG A 167 -43.28 -6.82 52.02
CA ARG A 167 -43.01 -8.18 51.54
C ARG A 167 -43.62 -8.50 50.17
N SER A 168 -44.83 -8.03 49.88
CA SER A 168 -45.40 -8.20 48.53
C SER A 168 -44.72 -7.29 47.51
N GLU A 169 -44.35 -6.06 47.89
CA GLU A 169 -43.57 -5.16 47.04
C GLU A 169 -42.16 -5.67 46.78
N THR A 170 -41.45 -6.21 47.78
CA THR A 170 -40.15 -6.89 47.55
C THR A 170 -40.30 -8.18 46.76
N GLY A 171 -41.38 -8.95 46.93
CA GLY A 171 -41.70 -10.08 46.05
C GLY A 171 -41.85 -9.66 44.58
N ASN A 172 -42.67 -8.65 44.32
CA ASN A 172 -42.88 -8.07 42.98
C ASN A 172 -41.57 -7.50 42.38
N LEU A 173 -40.69 -6.92 43.20
CA LEU A 173 -39.37 -6.45 42.78
C LEU A 173 -38.40 -7.61 42.47
N ILE A 174 -38.45 -8.71 43.24
CA ILE A 174 -37.66 -9.93 42.97
C ILE A 174 -38.13 -10.60 41.67
N GLU A 175 -39.43 -10.62 41.38
CA GLU A 175 -39.93 -11.12 40.09
C GLU A 175 -39.52 -10.23 38.92
N LYS A 176 -39.59 -8.90 39.07
CA LYS A 176 -39.07 -7.95 38.06
C LYS A 176 -37.56 -8.09 37.87
N LEU A 177 -36.78 -8.31 38.93
CA LEU A 177 -35.35 -8.58 38.84
C LEU A 177 -35.08 -9.87 38.06
N LYS A 178 -35.79 -10.96 38.34
CA LYS A 178 -35.66 -12.22 37.58
C LYS A 178 -36.02 -12.06 36.10
N LEU A 179 -37.04 -11.25 35.77
CA LEU A 179 -37.38 -10.94 34.38
C LEU A 179 -36.26 -10.15 33.71
N LEU A 180 -35.74 -9.10 34.35
CA LEU A 180 -34.62 -8.31 33.85
C LEU A 180 -33.30 -9.10 33.77
N GLU A 181 -33.06 -10.07 34.66
CA GLU A 181 -31.92 -10.99 34.60
C GLU A 181 -32.04 -11.95 33.42
N ASN A 182 -33.25 -12.45 33.12
CA ASN A 182 -33.51 -13.28 31.94
C ASN A 182 -33.40 -12.47 30.63
N GLU A 183 -33.95 -11.25 30.58
CA GLU A 183 -33.79 -10.34 29.44
C GLU A 183 -32.31 -9.99 29.24
N LYS A 184 -31.57 -9.69 30.31
CA LYS A 184 -30.12 -9.49 30.26
C LYS A 184 -29.39 -10.74 29.75
N LEU A 185 -29.76 -11.94 30.20
CA LEU A 185 -29.14 -13.18 29.72
C LEU A 185 -29.33 -13.38 28.21
N ILE A 186 -30.52 -13.05 27.69
CA ILE A 186 -30.82 -13.09 26.25
C ILE A 186 -30.06 -11.99 25.49
N LEU A 187 -29.91 -10.80 26.06
CA LEU A 187 -29.11 -9.71 25.51
C LEU A 187 -27.60 -10.03 25.53
N ASP A 188 -27.09 -10.66 26.58
CA ASP A 188 -25.69 -11.10 26.67
C ASP A 188 -25.41 -12.26 25.67
N GLN A 189 -26.35 -13.21 25.51
CA GLN A 189 -26.24 -14.27 24.49
C GLN A 189 -26.28 -13.70 23.06
N SER A 190 -27.21 -12.80 22.75
CA SER A 190 -27.26 -12.16 21.43
C SER A 190 -26.08 -11.21 21.18
N SER A 191 -25.55 -10.56 22.21
CA SER A 191 -24.29 -9.79 22.18
C SER A 191 -23.07 -10.68 21.91
N GLN A 192 -23.00 -11.87 22.51
CA GLN A 192 -21.96 -12.88 22.20
C GLN A 192 -22.10 -13.40 20.76
N GLN A 193 -23.32 -13.66 20.29
CA GLN A 193 -23.56 -14.10 18.91
C GLN A 193 -23.20 -13.00 17.90
N LEU A 194 -23.54 -11.73 18.18
CA LEU A 194 -23.13 -10.58 17.38
C LEU A 194 -21.60 -10.42 17.38
N LYS A 195 -20.91 -10.61 18.51
CA LYS A 195 -19.44 -10.59 18.57
C LYS A 195 -18.80 -11.69 17.72
N LYS A 196 -19.32 -12.91 17.75
CA LYS A 196 -18.88 -13.99 16.85
C LYS A 196 -19.09 -13.64 15.38
N ASN A 197 -20.28 -13.16 15.02
CA ASN A 197 -20.57 -12.72 13.66
C ASN A 197 -19.63 -11.58 13.21
N LEU A 198 -19.29 -10.65 14.12
CA LEU A 198 -18.35 -9.55 13.85
C LEU A 198 -16.92 -10.07 13.65
N GLN A 199 -16.46 -11.01 14.47
CA GLN A 199 -15.17 -11.70 14.29
C GLN A 199 -15.12 -12.47 12.97
N GLU A 200 -16.17 -13.23 12.62
CA GLU A 200 -16.26 -13.93 11.34
C GLU A 200 -16.26 -12.97 10.14
N MET A 201 -16.84 -11.77 10.29
CA MET A 201 -16.83 -10.75 9.24
C MET A 201 -15.47 -10.03 9.16
N GLN A 202 -14.79 -9.81 10.28
CA GLN A 202 -13.41 -9.33 10.29
C GLN A 202 -12.48 -10.36 9.64
N GLU A 203 -12.57 -11.64 9.99
CA GLU A 203 -11.82 -12.70 9.31
C GLU A 203 -12.07 -12.76 7.79
N LYS A 204 -13.27 -12.41 7.32
CA LYS A 204 -13.60 -12.33 5.88
C LYS A 204 -12.97 -11.08 5.26
N VAL A 205 -13.06 -9.91 5.93
CA VAL A 205 -12.40 -8.67 5.52
C VAL A 205 -10.88 -8.82 5.48
N ASP A 206 -10.26 -9.44 6.48
CA ASP A 206 -8.82 -9.69 6.55
C ASP A 206 -8.37 -10.61 5.40
N LYS A 207 -9.15 -11.65 5.07
CA LYS A 207 -8.88 -12.56 3.94
C LYS A 207 -9.08 -11.87 2.59
N ASP A 208 -10.07 -10.98 2.45
CA ASP A 208 -10.29 -10.21 1.23
C ASP A 208 -9.32 -9.03 1.09
N GLU A 209 -8.80 -8.46 2.17
CA GLU A 209 -7.71 -7.48 2.15
C GLU A 209 -6.36 -8.14 1.86
N GLN A 210 -6.09 -9.34 2.40
CA GLN A 210 -4.96 -10.18 1.97
C GLN A 210 -5.07 -10.51 0.47
N ARG A 211 -6.24 -10.91 -0.03
CA ARG A 211 -6.46 -11.10 -1.47
C ARG A 211 -6.22 -9.81 -2.26
N ARG A 212 -6.72 -8.67 -1.80
CA ARG A 212 -6.51 -7.36 -2.46
C ARG A 212 -5.04 -6.99 -2.47
N ASN A 213 -4.30 -7.28 -1.40
CA ASN A 213 -2.87 -7.01 -1.30
C ASN A 213 -2.08 -7.95 -2.22
N ASN A 214 -2.37 -9.25 -2.25
CA ASN A 214 -1.78 -10.19 -3.21
C ASN A 214 -2.05 -9.75 -4.67
N ILE A 215 -3.29 -9.35 -4.99
CA ILE A 215 -3.65 -8.85 -6.34
C ILE A 215 -2.93 -7.51 -6.63
N ASN A 216 -2.74 -6.64 -5.64
CA ASN A 216 -1.95 -5.41 -5.80
C ASN A 216 -0.46 -5.73 -6.02
N GLU A 217 0.11 -6.70 -5.31
CA GLU A 217 1.49 -7.17 -5.49
C GLU A 217 1.68 -7.84 -6.85
N GLU A 218 0.73 -8.67 -7.30
CA GLU A 218 0.68 -9.22 -8.66
C GLU A 218 0.59 -8.10 -9.72
N LEU A 219 -0.24 -7.08 -9.48
CA LEU A 219 -0.35 -5.89 -10.36
C LEU A 219 0.90 -5.02 -10.34
N GLU A 220 1.60 -4.88 -9.21
CA GLU A 220 2.88 -4.18 -9.13
C GLU A 220 4.00 -4.99 -9.81
N GLN A 221 4.04 -6.31 -9.64
CA GLN A 221 4.94 -7.19 -10.39
C GLN A 221 4.64 -7.13 -11.89
N LEU A 222 3.38 -7.14 -12.31
CA LEU A 222 2.96 -6.92 -13.71
C LEU A 222 3.36 -5.54 -14.22
N ARG A 223 3.24 -4.48 -13.41
CA ARG A 223 3.70 -3.13 -13.77
C ARG A 223 5.22 -3.04 -13.87
N GLN A 224 5.96 -3.64 -12.94
CA GLN A 224 7.42 -3.71 -12.98
C GLN A 224 7.89 -4.53 -14.18
N ASN A 225 7.25 -5.65 -14.48
CA ASN A 225 7.56 -6.49 -15.64
C ASN A 225 7.15 -5.81 -16.96
N TYR A 226 6.05 -5.04 -16.98
CA TYR A 226 5.70 -4.15 -18.11
C TYR A 226 6.72 -3.03 -18.29
N ILE A 227 7.26 -2.45 -17.22
CA ILE A 227 8.32 -1.43 -17.28
C ILE A 227 9.65 -2.05 -17.72
N LYS A 228 10.00 -3.27 -17.27
CA LYS A 228 11.19 -4.02 -17.72
C LYS A 228 11.07 -4.35 -19.21
N THR A 229 10.02 -5.05 -19.62
CA THR A 229 9.77 -5.40 -21.03
C THR A 229 9.60 -4.17 -21.92
N LYS A 230 9.05 -3.05 -21.44
CA LYS A 230 9.04 -1.78 -22.18
C LYS A 230 10.45 -1.20 -22.33
N LYS A 231 11.29 -1.19 -21.28
CA LYS A 231 12.69 -0.75 -21.37
C LYS A 231 13.53 -1.67 -22.26
N GLU A 232 13.27 -2.97 -22.24
CA GLU A 232 13.87 -3.96 -23.12
C GLU A 232 13.42 -3.76 -24.58
N TYR A 233 12.13 -3.46 -24.81
CA TYR A 233 11.60 -3.11 -26.13
C TYR A 233 12.14 -1.77 -26.64
N GLU A 234 12.31 -0.77 -25.77
CA GLU A 234 12.94 0.51 -26.11
C GLU A 234 14.43 0.33 -26.44
N LYS A 235 15.17 -0.47 -25.66
CA LYS A 235 16.55 -0.90 -26.00
C LYS A 235 16.60 -1.69 -27.32
N GLN A 236 15.75 -2.70 -27.49
CA GLN A 236 15.67 -3.47 -28.73
C GLN A 236 15.31 -2.59 -29.92
N LYS A 237 14.49 -1.55 -29.75
CA LYS A 237 14.18 -0.58 -30.80
C LYS A 237 15.35 0.35 -31.12
N GLU A 238 16.11 0.79 -30.11
CA GLU A 238 17.38 1.48 -30.33
C GLU A 238 18.40 0.59 -31.03
N ASP A 239 18.58 -0.64 -30.58
CA ASP A 239 19.52 -1.60 -31.15
C ASP A 239 19.11 -2.04 -32.56
N LEU A 240 17.81 -2.20 -32.82
CA LEU A 240 17.28 -2.43 -34.16
C LEU A 240 17.44 -1.18 -35.04
N SER A 241 17.47 0.04 -34.49
CA SER A 241 17.86 1.25 -35.24
C SER A 241 19.36 1.32 -35.53
N LYS A 242 20.22 0.88 -34.60
CA LYS A 242 21.67 0.74 -34.79
C LYS A 242 21.95 -0.31 -35.87
N VAL A 243 21.31 -1.48 -35.77
CA VAL A 243 21.34 -2.55 -36.78
C VAL A 243 20.75 -2.06 -38.11
N GLN A 244 19.71 -1.22 -38.15
CA GLN A 244 19.25 -0.62 -39.42
C GLN A 244 20.28 0.35 -40.03
N ILE A 245 21.05 1.08 -39.21
CA ILE A 245 22.13 1.95 -39.68
C ILE A 245 23.34 1.11 -40.16
N GLU A 246 23.70 0.06 -39.44
CA GLU A 246 24.76 -0.88 -39.84
C GLU A 246 24.37 -1.71 -41.06
N LEU A 247 23.11 -2.14 -41.16
CA LEU A 247 22.58 -2.87 -42.30
C LEU A 247 22.44 -1.95 -43.52
N LYS A 248 22.12 -0.65 -43.34
CA LYS A 248 22.27 0.35 -44.41
C LYS A 248 23.71 0.47 -44.90
N LYS A 249 24.69 0.64 -43.99
CA LYS A 249 26.12 0.64 -44.35
C LYS A 249 26.54 -0.67 -45.02
N GLN A 250 26.05 -1.81 -44.55
CA GLN A 250 26.31 -3.10 -45.18
C GLN A 250 25.66 -3.19 -46.56
N THR A 251 24.44 -2.68 -46.78
CA THR A 251 23.85 -2.58 -48.12
C THR A 251 24.61 -1.62 -49.04
N GLU A 252 25.17 -0.51 -48.52
CA GLU A 252 26.05 0.37 -49.30
C GLU A 252 27.38 -0.32 -49.66
N THR A 253 27.94 -1.17 -48.78
CA THR A 253 29.11 -2.01 -49.11
C THR A 253 28.78 -3.22 -49.98
N LEU A 254 27.53 -3.73 -49.92
CA LEU A 254 27.07 -4.80 -50.78
C LEU A 254 26.78 -4.27 -52.18
N GLN A 255 26.15 -3.10 -52.33
CA GLN A 255 26.00 -2.40 -53.60
C GLN A 255 27.36 -2.19 -54.27
N LYS A 256 28.38 -1.71 -53.54
CA LYS A 256 29.75 -1.62 -54.08
C LYS A 256 30.34 -2.98 -54.44
N LYS A 257 30.11 -4.01 -53.63
CA LYS A 257 30.51 -5.39 -53.97
C LYS A 257 29.69 -6.04 -55.07
N ASP A 258 28.52 -5.50 -55.40
CA ASP A 258 27.65 -5.96 -56.47
C ASP A 258 27.98 -5.21 -57.77
N GLU A 259 28.43 -3.95 -57.69
CA GLU A 259 29.16 -3.23 -58.75
C GLU A 259 30.49 -3.95 -59.06
N ASP A 260 31.30 -4.28 -58.05
CA ASP A 260 32.53 -5.09 -58.19
C ASP A 260 32.20 -6.48 -58.78
N LYS A 261 31.09 -7.11 -58.36
CA LYS A 261 30.64 -8.39 -58.95
C LYS A 261 30.06 -8.26 -60.35
N GLU A 262 29.49 -7.13 -60.77
CA GLU A 262 29.12 -6.95 -62.18
C GLU A 262 30.39 -6.87 -63.03
N ILE A 263 31.49 -6.32 -62.51
CA ILE A 263 32.80 -6.40 -63.15
C ILE A 263 33.29 -7.85 -63.16
N GLU A 264 33.29 -8.57 -62.03
CA GLU A 264 33.67 -9.99 -61.97
C GLU A 264 32.76 -10.92 -62.79
N GLU A 265 31.45 -10.67 -62.93
CA GLU A 265 30.54 -11.45 -63.79
C GLU A 265 30.74 -11.12 -65.27
N ASN A 266 31.17 -9.91 -65.63
CA ASN A 266 31.59 -9.60 -66.99
C ASN A 266 32.96 -10.23 -67.33
N GLU A 267 33.83 -10.48 -66.35
CA GLU A 267 35.05 -11.29 -66.55
C GLU A 267 34.76 -12.80 -66.53
N LEU A 268 33.89 -13.27 -65.62
CA LEU A 268 33.40 -14.65 -65.60
C LEU A 268 32.51 -14.96 -66.82
N ARG A 269 31.91 -13.99 -67.51
CA ARG A 269 31.33 -14.17 -68.85
C ARG A 269 32.41 -14.49 -69.87
N LYS A 270 33.48 -13.69 -69.94
CA LYS A 270 34.63 -13.96 -70.83
C LYS A 270 35.26 -15.34 -70.55
N LEU A 271 35.41 -15.72 -69.27
CA LEU A 271 35.83 -17.08 -68.90
C LEU A 271 34.75 -18.16 -69.17
N ARG A 272 33.44 -17.87 -69.03
CA ARG A 272 32.36 -18.81 -69.39
C ARG A 272 32.30 -19.06 -70.89
N ASP A 273 32.61 -18.08 -71.72
CA ASP A 273 32.70 -18.23 -73.18
C ASP A 273 33.92 -19.10 -73.56
N GLN A 274 35.08 -18.87 -72.92
CA GLN A 274 36.23 -19.77 -73.04
C GLN A 274 35.91 -21.20 -72.54
N VAL A 275 35.15 -21.34 -71.45
CA VAL A 275 34.67 -22.65 -70.94
C VAL A 275 33.59 -23.26 -71.85
N ALA A 276 32.83 -22.47 -72.61
CA ALA A 276 31.91 -22.97 -73.63
C ALA A 276 32.68 -23.56 -74.83
N GLU A 277 33.83 -22.98 -75.17
CA GLU A 277 34.77 -23.52 -76.16
C GLU A 277 35.42 -24.83 -75.66
N VAL A 278 35.85 -24.88 -74.39
CA VAL A 278 36.28 -26.14 -73.73
C VAL A 278 35.14 -27.17 -73.69
N LYS A 279 33.87 -26.76 -73.55
CA LYS A 279 32.71 -27.66 -73.61
C LYS A 279 32.38 -28.17 -75.01
N LYS A 280 32.73 -27.46 -76.09
CA LYS A 280 32.72 -28.04 -77.45
C LYS A 280 33.74 -29.17 -77.55
N ILE A 281 34.98 -28.92 -77.13
CA ILE A 281 36.06 -29.93 -77.09
C ILE A 281 35.65 -31.14 -76.23
N HIS A 282 35.01 -30.92 -75.08
CA HIS A 282 34.50 -32.00 -74.25
C HIS A 282 33.38 -32.81 -74.93
N LYS A 283 32.52 -32.17 -75.72
CA LYS A 283 31.47 -32.86 -76.49
C LYS A 283 32.05 -33.68 -77.66
N GLU A 284 33.07 -33.16 -78.33
CA GLU A 284 33.84 -33.89 -79.35
C GLU A 284 34.59 -35.10 -78.76
N ILE A 285 35.05 -35.01 -77.51
CA ILE A 285 35.68 -36.12 -76.78
C ILE A 285 34.65 -37.17 -76.33
N MET A 286 33.44 -36.77 -75.94
CA MET A 286 32.37 -37.71 -75.54
C MET A 286 31.78 -38.45 -76.74
N ASN A 287 31.53 -37.78 -77.87
CA ASN A 287 31.11 -38.43 -79.12
C ASN A 287 32.14 -39.50 -79.57
N LYS A 288 33.43 -39.18 -79.49
CA LYS A 288 34.53 -40.14 -79.76
C LYS A 288 34.67 -41.27 -78.73
N LYS A 289 33.92 -41.23 -77.63
CA LYS A 289 33.87 -42.29 -76.63
C LYS A 289 32.75 -43.28 -76.94
N GLU A 290 31.57 -42.78 -77.32
CA GLU A 290 30.44 -43.60 -77.77
C GLU A 290 30.79 -44.35 -79.07
N GLU A 291 31.46 -43.69 -80.04
CA GLU A 291 32.04 -44.35 -81.22
C GLU A 291 33.03 -45.49 -80.87
N ASN A 292 33.64 -45.50 -79.67
CA ASN A 292 34.60 -46.53 -79.25
C ASN A 292 33.99 -47.74 -78.54
N GLU A 293 32.69 -47.72 -78.19
CA GLU A 293 31.98 -48.88 -77.64
C GLU A 293 31.23 -49.63 -78.74
N ASP A 294 30.53 -48.94 -79.66
CA ASP A 294 29.92 -49.57 -80.85
C ASP A 294 30.94 -50.29 -81.75
N ILE A 295 32.17 -49.75 -81.85
CA ILE A 295 33.28 -50.37 -82.57
C ILE A 295 33.74 -51.70 -81.92
N ARG A 296 33.45 -51.96 -80.64
CA ARG A 296 33.84 -53.22 -79.98
C ARG A 296 32.89 -54.36 -80.27
N GLU A 297 31.58 -54.13 -80.17
CA GLU A 297 30.59 -55.21 -80.38
C GLU A 297 30.42 -55.59 -81.86
N SER A 298 30.70 -54.67 -82.79
CA SER A 298 30.65 -54.95 -84.23
C SER A 298 31.82 -55.80 -84.73
N ASN A 299 33.05 -55.54 -84.25
CA ASN A 299 34.27 -56.14 -84.82
C ASN A 299 34.51 -57.62 -84.48
N GLU A 300 33.88 -58.17 -83.44
CA GLU A 300 34.03 -59.59 -83.10
C GLU A 300 33.23 -60.52 -84.03
N ALA A 301 32.22 -59.99 -84.74
CA ALA A 301 31.36 -60.75 -85.66
C ALA A 301 31.98 -60.99 -87.05
N GLU A 302 32.79 -60.07 -87.58
CA GLU A 302 33.37 -60.18 -88.94
C GLU A 302 34.67 -61.00 -88.99
N LEU A 303 35.35 -61.18 -87.85
CA LEU A 303 36.60 -61.95 -87.71
C LEU A 303 36.44 -63.44 -88.09
N ILE A 304 35.21 -63.92 -88.26
CA ILE A 304 34.87 -65.31 -88.62
C ILE A 304 35.00 -65.59 -90.14
N LYS A 305 34.89 -64.60 -91.03
CA LYS A 305 34.58 -64.88 -92.46
C LYS A 305 35.74 -64.79 -93.46
N LEU A 306 36.86 -64.15 -93.12
CA LEU A 306 37.95 -63.87 -94.10
C LEU A 306 39.35 -64.39 -93.69
N LYS A 307 39.41 -65.54 -93.00
CA LYS A 307 40.63 -66.35 -92.84
C LYS A 307 40.52 -67.80 -93.29
N ASN A 308 39.42 -68.17 -93.94
CA ASN A 308 39.15 -69.53 -94.44
C ASN A 308 39.83 -69.90 -95.77
N GLU A 309 40.61 -68.99 -96.37
CA GLU A 309 41.28 -69.22 -97.67
C GLU A 309 42.79 -69.45 -97.58
N LYS A 310 43.27 -70.00 -96.46
CA LYS A 310 44.47 -70.85 -96.49
C LYS A 310 44.09 -72.33 -96.38
N ASN A 311 43.35 -72.82 -97.38
CA ASN A 311 42.95 -74.22 -97.56
C ASN A 311 44.14 -75.23 -97.73
N ASN A 312 45.39 -74.78 -97.54
CA ASN A 312 46.62 -75.56 -97.72
C ASN A 312 47.13 -76.25 -96.43
N ALA A 313 46.26 -76.53 -95.46
CA ALA A 313 46.58 -77.34 -94.28
C ALA A 313 45.51 -78.42 -93.96
N ARG A 314 44.51 -78.58 -94.84
CA ARG A 314 43.42 -79.59 -94.73
C ARG A 314 43.90 -81.05 -94.88
N THR A 315 45.21 -81.26 -94.94
CA THR A 315 45.90 -82.50 -95.31
C THR A 315 47.07 -82.88 -94.40
N HIS A 316 47.52 -82.02 -93.46
CA HIS A 316 48.74 -82.28 -92.67
C HIS A 316 48.58 -82.44 -91.15
N LEU A 317 47.41 -82.15 -90.54
CA LEU A 317 47.16 -82.54 -89.13
C LEU A 317 46.18 -83.72 -88.94
N ASN A 318 45.63 -84.27 -90.03
CA ASN A 318 45.20 -85.68 -90.09
C ASN A 318 46.39 -86.67 -89.98
N GLN A 319 47.58 -86.17 -89.63
CA GLN A 319 48.76 -86.96 -89.25
C GLN A 319 48.95 -87.05 -87.72
N VAL A 320 48.16 -86.32 -86.90
CA VAL A 320 48.13 -86.50 -85.42
C VAL A 320 47.03 -87.48 -84.98
N GLU A 321 45.94 -87.63 -85.74
CA GLU A 321 45.03 -88.80 -85.60
C GLU A 321 45.73 -90.16 -85.85
N LYS A 322 47.01 -90.16 -86.26
CA LYS A 322 47.84 -91.36 -86.39
C LYS A 322 49.01 -91.45 -85.40
N LYS A 323 49.05 -90.60 -84.35
CA LYS A 323 49.87 -90.78 -83.13
C LYS A 323 49.22 -90.08 -81.91
N ASN A 324 48.54 -90.75 -80.98
CA ASN A 324 48.10 -92.15 -80.86
C ASN A 324 46.76 -92.16 -80.10
N ASN A 325 45.66 -92.73 -80.59
CA ASN A 325 45.42 -94.17 -80.73
C ASN A 325 45.62 -95.04 -79.47
N ASN A 326 45.54 -94.47 -78.25
CA ASN A 326 45.60 -95.27 -77.01
C ASN A 326 44.49 -95.06 -75.94
N LEU A 327 43.71 -93.96 -75.95
CA LEU A 327 42.61 -93.79 -74.94
C LEU A 327 41.20 -93.51 -75.47
N ASN A 328 41.00 -92.96 -76.67
CA ASN A 328 39.65 -92.86 -77.30
C ASN A 328 39.13 -94.21 -77.84
N LYS A 329 39.37 -95.30 -77.10
CA LYS A 329 39.21 -96.68 -77.59
C LYS A 329 38.76 -97.69 -76.51
N LYS A 330 38.01 -97.22 -75.50
CA LYS A 330 37.52 -98.08 -74.40
C LYS A 330 36.19 -97.69 -73.73
N LEU A 331 35.65 -96.49 -73.96
CA LEU A 331 34.47 -96.00 -73.21
C LEU A 331 33.38 -95.31 -74.06
N LEU A 332 33.51 -95.31 -75.39
CA LEU A 332 32.34 -95.14 -76.28
C LEU A 332 31.61 -96.47 -76.50
N ASP A 333 32.24 -97.60 -76.14
CA ASP A 333 31.75 -98.97 -76.34
C ASP A 333 30.50 -99.31 -75.51
N LEU A 334 30.22 -98.59 -74.43
CA LEU A 334 29.17 -98.92 -73.45
C LEU A 334 27.85 -98.13 -73.59
N GLN A 335 27.72 -97.20 -74.56
CA GLN A 335 26.49 -96.38 -74.70
C GLN A 335 25.89 -96.30 -76.11
N LYS A 336 26.51 -96.92 -77.14
CA LYS A 336 25.90 -97.04 -78.48
C LYS A 336 25.88 -98.46 -79.05
N GLN A 337 26.25 -99.45 -78.23
CA GLN A 337 25.60 -100.76 -78.24
C GLN A 337 24.52 -100.72 -77.13
N ARG A 338 23.27 -101.16 -77.32
CA ARG A 338 22.77 -101.97 -78.44
C ARG A 338 21.26 -101.87 -78.76
N ASP A 339 20.61 -100.73 -78.53
CA ASP A 339 19.18 -100.52 -78.86
C ASP A 339 18.85 -100.66 -80.36
N LYS A 340 19.87 -100.75 -81.22
CA LYS A 340 19.75 -101.15 -82.64
C LYS A 340 19.66 -102.67 -82.90
N ILE A 341 19.56 -103.51 -81.87
CA ILE A 341 19.17 -104.92 -82.02
C ILE A 341 17.95 -105.22 -81.13
N ILE A 342 16.89 -104.42 -81.36
CA ILE A 342 15.49 -104.80 -81.13
C ILE A 342 14.69 -104.46 -82.41
N LYS A 343 15.12 -105.06 -83.54
CA LYS A 343 14.27 -105.66 -84.59
C LYS A 343 15.03 -106.06 -85.87
N ASP A 344 14.93 -107.36 -86.16
CA ASP A 344 14.59 -107.93 -87.48
C ASP A 344 15.65 -107.90 -88.60
N LYS A 345 16.69 -108.73 -88.42
CA LYS A 345 17.21 -109.68 -89.42
C LYS A 345 17.92 -110.82 -88.68
N GLU A 346 17.38 -112.03 -88.52
CA GLU A 346 16.19 -112.67 -89.11
C GLU A 346 16.24 -112.95 -90.62
N VAL A 347 17.41 -112.84 -91.26
CA VAL A 347 17.60 -113.27 -92.66
C VAL A 347 18.98 -113.89 -92.89
N ALA A 348 20.03 -113.24 -92.40
CA ALA A 348 21.38 -113.45 -92.87
C ALA A 348 22.32 -113.97 -91.75
N ILE A 349 22.75 -115.22 -91.77
CA ILE A 349 22.32 -116.30 -92.68
C ILE A 349 22.51 -117.66 -91.99
N ASN A 350 22.45 -118.75 -92.76
CA ASN A 350 23.02 -120.07 -92.45
C ASN A 350 24.16 -120.00 -91.41
N SER A 351 24.17 -120.81 -90.34
CA SER A 351 24.23 -122.29 -90.38
C SER A 351 25.43 -122.78 -91.19
N ILE A 352 25.95 -123.97 -90.85
CA ILE A 352 27.19 -124.57 -91.38
C ILE A 352 28.43 -123.95 -90.71
N GLN A 353 29.24 -124.65 -89.92
CA GLN A 353 29.30 -126.03 -89.39
C GLN A 353 30.11 -125.92 -88.05
N GLN A 354 30.07 -126.80 -87.04
CA GLN A 354 29.55 -128.16 -86.83
C GLN A 354 29.50 -128.41 -85.30
N LEU A 355 28.69 -129.37 -84.83
CA LEU A 355 28.58 -129.84 -83.42
C LEU A 355 28.04 -128.81 -82.38
N ASP A 356 26.91 -129.02 -81.71
CA ASP A 356 25.97 -130.15 -81.82
C ASP A 356 24.50 -129.78 -81.64
N ARG A 357 23.67 -130.44 -82.46
CA ARG A 357 22.21 -130.52 -82.32
C ARG A 357 21.80 -131.95 -81.94
N HIS A 358 22.43 -132.46 -80.88
CA HIS A 358 22.07 -133.69 -80.17
C HIS A 358 22.30 -133.38 -78.66
N VAL A 359 21.33 -133.47 -77.73
CA VAL A 359 20.06 -134.23 -77.74
C VAL A 359 18.92 -133.42 -77.10
N THR A 360 18.01 -132.91 -77.93
CA THR A 360 16.54 -133.05 -77.68
C THR A 360 15.85 -133.77 -78.84
N ASP A 361 16.65 -134.46 -79.64
CA ASP A 361 16.34 -135.53 -80.58
C ASP A 361 17.48 -136.55 -80.48
N THR A 362 17.21 -137.83 -80.81
CA THR A 362 18.12 -138.98 -80.72
C THR A 362 18.73 -139.29 -79.35
N LYS A 363 18.09 -140.23 -78.63
CA LYS A 363 18.66 -141.57 -78.39
C LYS A 363 20.21 -141.68 -78.30
N LYS A 364 20.73 -141.96 -77.10
CA LYS A 364 21.21 -143.36 -76.88
C LYS A 364 19.96 -144.15 -76.50
N PHE A 365 19.54 -145.18 -77.21
CA PHE A 365 20.03 -145.74 -78.48
C PHE A 365 18.82 -146.05 -79.37
N ASN A 366 19.07 -146.61 -80.55
CA ASN A 366 18.21 -147.55 -81.28
C ASN A 366 17.12 -148.24 -80.45
N GLU A 367 15.94 -148.63 -80.95
CA GLU A 367 15.24 -148.47 -82.23
C GLU A 367 13.74 -148.68 -81.87
N GLN A 368 12.77 -148.04 -82.51
CA GLN A 368 12.37 -148.36 -83.88
C GLN A 368 13.11 -147.53 -84.94
N ASP A 369 13.27 -147.96 -86.20
CA ASP A 369 12.98 -149.23 -86.95
C ASP A 369 11.86 -150.15 -86.44
N GLN A 370 10.61 -150.04 -86.93
CA GLN A 370 10.20 -150.28 -88.32
C GLN A 370 10.61 -151.65 -88.86
N GLN A 371 10.07 -152.71 -88.27
CA GLN A 371 9.58 -153.88 -89.02
C GLN A 371 8.62 -154.72 -88.16
N LEU A 372 7.57 -155.24 -88.82
CA LEU A 372 6.69 -156.34 -88.37
C LEU A 372 5.86 -156.01 -87.08
N LEU A 373 4.61 -156.45 -86.89
CA LEU A 373 4.04 -157.82 -86.94
C LEU A 373 4.71 -158.71 -85.88
N GLU A 374 4.04 -159.35 -84.92
CA GLU A 374 2.60 -159.54 -84.58
C GLU A 374 2.54 -159.65 -83.03
N GLU A 375 1.44 -159.47 -82.29
CA GLU A 375 0.06 -159.07 -82.54
C GLU A 375 -0.49 -158.49 -81.21
N LEU A 376 -1.40 -157.50 -81.12
CA LEU A 376 -2.76 -157.42 -81.65
C LEU A 376 -3.63 -158.67 -81.39
N ARG A 377 -4.18 -158.80 -80.18
CA ARG A 377 -5.64 -158.92 -79.87
C ARG A 377 -5.80 -158.96 -78.34
N LYS A 378 -6.49 -158.04 -77.66
CA LYS A 378 -7.88 -157.53 -77.79
C LYS A 378 -8.98 -158.56 -77.52
N ALA A 379 -9.54 -158.46 -76.31
CA ALA A 379 -10.98 -158.54 -76.00
C ALA A 379 -11.73 -159.91 -76.05
N HIS A 380 -13.00 -159.85 -75.64
CA HIS A 380 -14.08 -160.86 -75.67
C HIS A 380 -14.12 -161.99 -74.59
N ILE A 381 -14.74 -161.68 -73.44
CA ILE A 381 -16.12 -162.11 -73.08
C ILE A 381 -16.47 -163.64 -73.06
N ASN A 382 -16.64 -164.21 -71.84
CA ASN A 382 -17.61 -165.25 -71.34
C ASN A 382 -17.40 -166.82 -71.39
N PHE A 383 -17.64 -167.49 -70.23
CA PHE A 383 -18.39 -168.78 -69.91
C PHE A 383 -17.77 -170.24 -69.73
N ALA A 384 -18.26 -171.01 -68.70
CA ALA A 384 -18.32 -172.52 -68.43
C ALA A 384 -17.13 -173.38 -67.82
N ASN A 385 -17.20 -174.66 -67.28
CA ASN A 385 -18.11 -175.43 -66.33
C ASN A 385 -17.64 -176.89 -65.82
N HIS A 386 -17.62 -177.16 -64.48
CA HIS A 386 -17.93 -178.38 -63.58
C HIS A 386 -17.67 -179.95 -63.79
N LYS A 387 -17.27 -180.71 -62.68
CA LYS A 387 -17.79 -182.05 -62.06
C LYS A 387 -16.93 -183.41 -61.94
N ALA A 388 -17.33 -184.43 -61.11
CA ALA A 388 -16.65 -185.75 -60.65
C ALA A 388 -17.60 -187.05 -60.58
N LYS A 389 -17.40 -188.33 -60.07
CA LYS A 389 -16.66 -189.12 -58.96
C LYS A 389 -16.84 -190.72 -59.05
N SER A 390 -16.16 -191.63 -58.25
CA SER A 390 -16.63 -192.93 -57.53
C SER A 390 -15.88 -194.36 -57.54
N GLU A 391 -16.40 -195.41 -56.81
CA GLU A 391 -15.79 -196.69 -56.19
C GLU A 391 -16.51 -198.10 -56.55
N GLU A 392 -16.45 -199.37 -55.98
CA GLU A 392 -15.96 -200.17 -54.77
C GLU A 392 -16.15 -201.78 -54.88
N TYR A 393 -15.62 -202.69 -53.97
CA TYR A 393 -16.17 -204.00 -53.37
C TYR A 393 -15.52 -205.46 -53.48
N ASN A 394 -15.28 -206.22 -52.35
CA ASN A 394 -15.51 -207.72 -52.11
C ASN A 394 -15.06 -208.38 -50.73
N SER A 395 -15.54 -209.60 -50.33
CA SER A 395 -15.23 -210.25 -48.99
C SER A 395 -15.64 -211.76 -48.72
N LYS A 396 -15.27 -212.32 -47.52
CA LYS A 396 -15.81 -213.48 -46.70
C LYS A 396 -15.38 -214.97 -46.88
N LEU A 397 -14.98 -215.65 -45.76
CA LEU A 397 -15.59 -216.91 -45.21
C LEU A 397 -14.93 -217.55 -43.94
N ASN A 398 -13.67 -217.23 -43.57
CA ASN A 398 -12.88 -218.07 -42.62
C ASN A 398 -13.14 -217.81 -41.11
N GLU A 399 -14.42 -217.83 -40.69
CA GLU A 399 -14.89 -217.03 -39.53
C GLU A 399 -14.97 -217.71 -38.14
N LYS A 400 -15.12 -219.05 -38.00
CA LYS A 400 -15.68 -219.62 -36.75
C LYS A 400 -14.73 -220.23 -35.69
N ILE A 401 -13.48 -220.55 -36.00
CA ILE A 401 -12.48 -220.83 -34.94
C ILE A 401 -12.03 -219.52 -34.27
N ASN A 402 -12.09 -218.43 -35.04
CA ASN A 402 -11.80 -217.03 -34.72
C ASN A 402 -12.69 -216.37 -33.63
N VAL A 403 -13.41 -217.14 -32.80
CA VAL A 403 -14.44 -216.60 -31.88
C VAL A 403 -13.94 -216.55 -30.43
N ILE A 404 -13.52 -217.68 -29.84
CA ILE A 404 -13.17 -217.74 -28.41
C ILE A 404 -11.89 -216.95 -28.10
N ASP A 405 -10.87 -217.04 -28.96
CA ASP A 405 -9.61 -216.29 -28.76
C ASP A 405 -9.82 -214.76 -28.82
N LYS A 406 -10.88 -214.27 -29.47
CA LYS A 406 -11.20 -212.84 -29.53
C LYS A 406 -11.86 -212.29 -28.26
N GLU A 407 -12.52 -213.13 -27.47
CA GLU A 407 -13.20 -212.69 -26.25
C GLU A 407 -12.20 -212.34 -25.14
N ILE A 408 -11.09 -213.08 -25.04
CA ILE A 408 -9.98 -212.74 -24.13
C ILE A 408 -9.23 -211.48 -24.66
N GLU A 409 -8.95 -211.43 -25.97
CA GLU A 409 -8.29 -210.28 -26.59
C GLU A 409 -9.09 -208.96 -26.48
N SER A 410 -10.43 -209.02 -26.33
CA SER A 410 -11.26 -207.82 -26.21
C SER A 410 -11.11 -207.12 -24.85
N TYR A 411 -11.10 -207.87 -23.75
CA TYR A 411 -11.08 -207.27 -22.41
C TYR A 411 -9.73 -206.65 -22.04
N GLU A 412 -8.60 -207.20 -22.52
CA GLU A 412 -7.28 -206.59 -22.30
C GLU A 412 -7.12 -205.25 -23.05
N LYS A 413 -7.77 -205.10 -24.21
CA LYS A 413 -7.75 -203.86 -25.00
C LYS A 413 -8.66 -202.77 -24.42
N GLU A 414 -9.79 -203.15 -23.82
CA GLU A 414 -10.73 -202.21 -23.20
C GLU A 414 -10.11 -201.51 -21.97
N ILE A 415 -9.37 -202.26 -21.13
CA ILE A 415 -8.65 -201.71 -19.96
C ILE A 415 -7.60 -200.67 -20.36
N LEU A 416 -6.86 -200.90 -21.45
CA LEU A 416 -5.84 -199.97 -21.94
C LEU A 416 -6.44 -198.64 -22.41
N SER A 417 -7.53 -198.68 -23.18
CA SER A 417 -8.19 -197.46 -23.69
C SER A 417 -8.72 -196.54 -22.58
N LEU A 418 -9.20 -197.12 -21.47
CA LEU A 418 -9.70 -196.36 -20.32
C LEU A 418 -8.58 -195.69 -19.51
N GLN A 419 -7.33 -196.12 -19.63
CA GLN A 419 -6.19 -195.42 -19.03
C GLN A 419 -5.79 -194.18 -19.86
N GLU A 420 -5.81 -194.26 -21.20
CA GLU A 420 -5.47 -193.12 -22.06
C GLU A 420 -6.46 -191.94 -21.92
N GLU A 421 -7.76 -192.21 -21.77
CA GLU A 421 -8.76 -191.14 -21.53
C GLU A 421 -8.53 -190.36 -20.24
N VAL A 422 -8.09 -191.01 -19.16
CA VAL A 422 -7.79 -190.34 -17.87
C VAL A 422 -6.60 -189.39 -18.05
N ASP A 423 -5.57 -189.87 -18.74
CA ASP A 423 -4.33 -189.15 -19.01
C ASP A 423 -4.56 -187.89 -19.89
N GLU A 424 -5.57 -187.88 -20.76
CA GLU A 424 -6.00 -186.66 -21.49
C GLU A 424 -6.75 -185.67 -20.58
N ARG A 425 -7.61 -186.16 -19.68
CA ARG A 425 -8.41 -185.29 -18.78
C ARG A 425 -7.54 -184.51 -17.82
N GLU A 426 -6.48 -185.10 -17.26
CA GLU A 426 -5.55 -184.39 -16.38
C GLU A 426 -4.80 -183.26 -17.12
N LYS A 427 -4.34 -183.52 -18.35
CA LYS A 427 -3.65 -182.52 -19.20
C LYS A 427 -4.53 -181.28 -19.43
N GLN A 428 -5.83 -181.46 -19.66
CA GLN A 428 -6.77 -180.34 -19.81
C GLN A 428 -6.98 -179.53 -18.51
N PHE A 429 -6.97 -180.19 -17.34
CA PHE A 429 -7.10 -179.51 -16.05
C PHE A 429 -5.91 -178.58 -15.75
N VAL A 430 -4.68 -179.02 -16.08
CA VAL A 430 -3.44 -178.23 -15.97
C VAL A 430 -3.43 -177.03 -16.92
N ILE A 431 -4.06 -177.13 -18.09
CA ILE A 431 -4.18 -176.01 -19.05
C ILE A 431 -5.14 -174.94 -18.52
N ASN A 432 -6.32 -175.33 -18.01
CA ASN A 432 -7.34 -174.38 -17.59
C ASN A 432 -7.01 -173.68 -16.26
N THR A 433 -6.32 -174.35 -15.33
CA THR A 433 -5.76 -173.70 -14.13
C THR A 433 -4.74 -172.61 -14.49
N LYS A 434 -3.80 -172.89 -15.41
CA LYS A 434 -2.84 -171.89 -15.92
C LYS A 434 -3.50 -170.70 -16.63
N LYS A 435 -4.63 -170.89 -17.33
CA LYS A 435 -5.43 -169.77 -17.89
C LYS A 435 -6.05 -168.90 -16.80
N LYS A 436 -6.60 -169.50 -15.74
CA LYS A 436 -7.22 -168.78 -14.61
C LYS A 436 -6.20 -167.89 -13.87
N GLU A 437 -4.97 -168.37 -13.68
CA GLU A 437 -3.89 -167.54 -13.13
C GLU A 437 -3.54 -166.32 -14.00
N LYS A 438 -3.46 -166.50 -15.32
CA LYS A 438 -3.11 -165.40 -16.24
C LYS A 438 -4.14 -164.27 -16.13
N PHE A 439 -5.42 -164.58 -16.27
CA PHE A 439 -6.48 -163.56 -16.15
C PHE A 439 -6.52 -162.90 -14.77
N GLY A 440 -6.17 -163.61 -13.68
CA GLY A 440 -6.00 -163.01 -12.36
C GLY A 440 -4.85 -161.99 -12.30
N LYS A 441 -3.71 -162.30 -12.91
CA LYS A 441 -2.54 -161.40 -13.01
C LYS A 441 -2.84 -160.19 -13.91
N ASP A 442 -3.51 -160.40 -15.04
CA ASP A 442 -3.90 -159.33 -15.97
C ASP A 442 -4.91 -158.35 -15.35
N ALA A 443 -5.92 -158.87 -14.63
CA ALA A 443 -6.89 -158.04 -13.91
C ALA A 443 -6.23 -157.21 -12.80
N ALA A 444 -5.28 -157.78 -12.05
CA ALA A 444 -4.52 -157.07 -11.04
C ALA A 444 -3.66 -155.94 -11.64
N LEU A 445 -3.00 -156.19 -12.78
CA LEU A 445 -2.21 -155.18 -13.52
C LEU A 445 -3.07 -154.02 -14.04
N ILE A 446 -4.27 -154.31 -14.56
CA ILE A 446 -5.21 -153.27 -15.02
C ILE A 446 -5.70 -152.43 -13.83
N ASN A 447 -6.07 -153.06 -12.72
CA ASN A 447 -6.53 -152.34 -11.52
C ASN A 447 -5.42 -151.46 -10.92
N ALA A 448 -4.17 -151.93 -10.88
CA ALA A 448 -3.03 -151.13 -10.44
C ALA A 448 -2.81 -149.88 -11.32
N LYS A 449 -2.92 -150.03 -12.65
CA LYS A 449 -2.83 -148.89 -13.59
C LYS A 449 -3.98 -147.90 -13.40
N PHE A 450 -5.20 -148.38 -13.14
CA PHE A 450 -6.35 -147.51 -12.87
C PHE A 450 -6.17 -146.70 -11.58
N LEU A 451 -5.75 -147.34 -10.49
CA LEU A 451 -5.47 -146.67 -9.22
C LEU A 451 -4.37 -145.61 -9.38
N HIS A 452 -3.26 -145.95 -10.05
CA HIS A 452 -2.18 -145.00 -10.32
C HIS A 452 -2.65 -143.80 -11.16
N SER A 453 -3.47 -144.04 -12.20
CA SER A 453 -4.07 -142.96 -13.01
C SER A 453 -5.00 -142.06 -12.18
N GLN A 454 -5.73 -142.63 -11.20
CA GLN A 454 -6.57 -141.87 -10.28
C GLN A 454 -5.74 -141.04 -9.28
N GLU A 455 -4.56 -141.51 -8.89
CA GLU A 455 -3.60 -140.74 -8.09
C GLU A 455 -2.98 -139.60 -8.89
N GLU A 456 -2.60 -139.83 -10.16
CA GLU A 456 -2.15 -138.76 -11.05
C GLU A 456 -3.21 -137.66 -11.23
N ILE A 457 -4.48 -138.02 -11.44
CA ILE A 457 -5.59 -137.05 -11.54
C ILE A 457 -5.70 -136.22 -10.25
N LYS A 458 -5.70 -136.85 -9.06
CA LYS A 458 -5.72 -136.13 -7.78
C LYS A 458 -4.52 -135.17 -7.62
N LEU A 459 -3.33 -135.56 -8.09
CA LEU A 459 -2.15 -134.69 -8.11
C LEU A 459 -2.32 -133.50 -9.08
N LYS A 460 -2.94 -133.71 -10.25
CA LYS A 460 -3.27 -132.61 -11.17
C LYS A 460 -4.33 -131.67 -10.59
N ASP A 461 -5.39 -132.19 -9.95
CA ASP A 461 -6.44 -131.38 -9.32
C ASP A 461 -5.91 -130.55 -8.15
N ASN A 462 -4.98 -131.11 -7.35
CA ASN A 462 -4.27 -130.37 -6.31
C ASN A 462 -3.41 -129.23 -6.90
N LEU A 463 -2.65 -129.50 -7.98
CA LEU A 463 -1.87 -128.47 -8.67
C LEU A 463 -2.75 -127.38 -9.30
N ILE A 464 -3.88 -127.75 -9.92
CA ILE A 464 -4.87 -126.80 -10.45
C ILE A 464 -5.42 -125.93 -9.31
N SER A 465 -5.74 -126.52 -8.16
CA SER A 465 -6.21 -125.80 -6.97
C SER A 465 -5.15 -124.84 -6.41
N GLU A 466 -3.87 -125.20 -6.45
CA GLU A 466 -2.78 -124.28 -6.12
C GLU A 466 -2.63 -123.14 -7.12
N PHE A 467 -2.71 -123.41 -8.42
CA PHE A 467 -2.61 -122.37 -9.45
C PHE A 467 -3.83 -121.42 -9.42
N GLN A 468 -5.03 -121.92 -9.13
CA GLN A 468 -6.22 -121.08 -8.89
C GLN A 468 -6.03 -120.16 -7.67
N LYS A 469 -5.50 -120.68 -6.55
CA LYS A 469 -5.15 -119.85 -5.38
C LYS A 469 -4.09 -118.79 -5.74
N LYS A 470 -3.03 -119.17 -6.46
CA LYS A 470 -1.98 -118.24 -6.91
C LYS A 470 -2.53 -117.15 -7.84
N ASN A 471 -3.46 -117.48 -8.74
CA ASN A 471 -4.16 -116.49 -9.58
C ASN A 471 -5.01 -115.52 -8.74
N ILE A 472 -5.79 -116.02 -7.77
CA ILE A 472 -6.59 -115.16 -6.88
C ILE A 472 -5.68 -114.24 -6.05
N GLU A 473 -4.53 -114.76 -5.58
CA GLU A 473 -3.52 -113.93 -4.92
C GLU A 473 -2.92 -112.86 -5.85
N THR A 474 -2.60 -113.18 -7.10
CA THR A 474 -2.07 -112.18 -8.06
C THR A 474 -3.12 -111.15 -8.46
N ASP A 475 -4.38 -111.54 -8.63
CA ASP A 475 -5.49 -110.61 -8.92
C ASP A 475 -5.75 -109.67 -7.75
N ASN A 476 -5.65 -110.16 -6.51
CA ASN A 476 -5.77 -109.34 -5.31
C ASN A 476 -4.57 -108.39 -5.15
N LYS A 477 -3.34 -108.86 -5.44
CA LYS A 477 -2.12 -108.00 -5.48
C LYS A 477 -2.22 -106.94 -6.58
N LEU A 478 -2.77 -107.29 -7.75
CA LEU A 478 -3.01 -106.35 -8.86
C LEU A 478 -4.04 -105.28 -8.47
N LYS A 479 -5.16 -105.67 -7.85
CA LYS A 479 -6.18 -104.72 -7.34
C LYS A 479 -5.61 -103.80 -6.26
N GLN A 480 -4.79 -104.31 -5.34
CA GLN A 480 -4.09 -103.50 -4.35
C GLN A 480 -3.14 -102.49 -5.01
N GLN A 481 -2.37 -102.89 -6.02
CA GLN A 481 -1.50 -101.99 -6.78
C GLN A 481 -2.28 -100.97 -7.62
N GLN A 482 -3.42 -101.34 -8.20
CA GLN A 482 -4.32 -100.42 -8.89
C GLN A 482 -4.87 -99.36 -7.93
N HIS A 483 -5.35 -99.77 -6.75
CA HIS A 483 -5.87 -98.85 -5.75
C HIS A 483 -4.78 -97.88 -5.24
N LEU A 484 -3.59 -98.40 -4.88
CA LEU A 484 -2.44 -97.58 -4.50
C LEU A 484 -2.02 -96.60 -5.62
N TYR A 485 -2.10 -97.01 -6.88
CA TYR A 485 -1.82 -96.11 -8.02
C TYR A 485 -2.90 -95.03 -8.17
N GLU A 486 -4.17 -95.35 -7.93
CA GLU A 486 -5.27 -94.38 -7.94
C GLU A 486 -5.19 -93.39 -6.77
N GLU A 487 -4.82 -93.84 -5.57
CA GLU A 487 -4.51 -92.98 -4.42
C GLU A 487 -3.34 -92.04 -4.73
N VAL A 488 -2.18 -92.57 -5.12
CA VAL A 488 -1.00 -91.76 -5.48
C VAL A 488 -1.28 -90.80 -6.64
N ARG A 489 -2.14 -91.18 -7.60
CA ARG A 489 -2.58 -90.30 -8.68
C ARG A 489 -3.53 -89.20 -8.18
N SER A 490 -4.42 -89.52 -7.25
CA SER A 490 -5.30 -88.56 -6.57
C SER A 490 -4.48 -87.54 -5.78
N ASP A 491 -3.58 -88.01 -4.91
CA ASP A 491 -2.68 -87.19 -4.10
C ASP A 491 -1.80 -86.30 -4.98
N ARG A 492 -1.18 -86.85 -6.03
CA ARG A 492 -0.41 -86.06 -6.99
C ARG A 492 -1.25 -84.97 -7.65
N ASN A 493 -2.51 -85.24 -7.99
CA ASN A 493 -3.40 -84.23 -8.56
C ASN A 493 -3.80 -83.18 -7.50
N LEU A 494 -4.05 -83.57 -6.25
CA LEU A 494 -4.33 -82.68 -5.12
C LEU A 494 -3.13 -81.77 -4.83
N TYR A 495 -1.93 -82.32 -4.70
CA TYR A 495 -0.70 -81.52 -4.51
C TYR A 495 -0.41 -80.63 -5.72
N SER A 496 -0.70 -81.07 -6.94
CA SER A 496 -0.59 -80.21 -8.15
C SER A 496 -1.57 -79.04 -8.10
N LYS A 497 -2.80 -79.26 -7.63
CA LYS A 497 -3.80 -78.21 -7.43
C LYS A 497 -3.37 -77.24 -6.34
N ASN A 498 -2.99 -77.74 -5.17
CA ASN A 498 -2.56 -76.92 -4.03
C ASN A 498 -1.30 -76.10 -4.37
N LEU A 499 -0.39 -76.66 -5.18
CA LEU A 499 0.79 -75.95 -5.69
C LEU A 499 0.40 -74.81 -6.64
N LEU A 500 -0.64 -74.99 -7.46
CA LEU A 500 -1.13 -73.94 -8.36
C LEU A 500 -1.88 -72.84 -7.58
N GLU A 501 -2.75 -73.22 -6.64
CA GLU A 501 -3.45 -72.28 -5.75
C GLU A 501 -2.45 -71.44 -4.93
N THR A 502 -1.42 -72.06 -4.34
CA THR A 502 -0.37 -71.32 -3.62
C THR A 502 0.54 -70.49 -4.53
N GLN A 503 0.75 -70.88 -5.80
CA GLN A 503 1.44 -70.02 -6.77
C GLN A 503 0.62 -68.78 -7.14
N ASP A 504 -0.70 -68.91 -7.29
CA ASP A 504 -1.60 -67.78 -7.52
C ASP A 504 -1.70 -66.87 -6.29
N GLU A 505 -1.76 -67.42 -5.07
CA GLU A 505 -1.65 -66.64 -3.82
C GLU A 505 -0.32 -65.85 -3.77
N ILE A 506 0.81 -66.50 -4.08
CA ILE A 506 2.12 -65.84 -4.17
C ILE A 506 2.12 -64.74 -5.25
N ALA A 507 1.43 -64.93 -6.37
CA ALA A 507 1.29 -63.91 -7.41
C ALA A 507 0.44 -62.71 -6.93
N VAL A 508 -0.67 -62.97 -6.22
CA VAL A 508 -1.51 -61.93 -5.60
C VAL A 508 -0.73 -61.16 -4.53
N ILE A 509 0.01 -61.86 -3.66
CA ILE A 509 0.87 -61.25 -2.63
C ILE A 509 1.97 -60.40 -3.27
N LYS A 510 2.62 -60.87 -4.35
CA LYS A 510 3.62 -60.08 -5.11
C LYS A 510 3.01 -58.83 -5.75
N ARG A 511 1.78 -58.90 -6.28
CA ARG A 511 1.06 -57.71 -6.78
C ARG A 511 0.74 -56.73 -5.64
N ARG A 512 0.21 -57.22 -4.52
CA ARG A 512 -0.08 -56.41 -3.32
C ARG A 512 1.18 -55.75 -2.75
N HIS A 513 2.29 -56.48 -2.70
CA HIS A 513 3.59 -55.95 -2.26
C HIS A 513 4.06 -54.80 -3.15
N LYS A 514 3.98 -54.93 -4.48
CA LYS A 514 4.30 -53.82 -5.40
C LYS A 514 3.41 -52.60 -5.18
N ILE A 515 2.10 -52.78 -5.01
CA ILE A 515 1.17 -51.67 -4.72
C ILE A 515 1.55 -50.96 -3.42
N VAL A 516 1.79 -51.72 -2.35
CA VAL A 516 2.22 -51.18 -1.05
C VAL A 516 3.60 -50.51 -1.14
N GLN A 517 4.52 -51.04 -1.95
CA GLN A 517 5.83 -50.44 -2.20
C GLN A 517 5.73 -49.09 -2.93
N HIS A 518 4.82 -48.98 -3.92
CA HIS A 518 4.52 -47.69 -4.56
C HIS A 518 3.83 -46.71 -3.60
N GLN A 519 2.91 -47.17 -2.76
CA GLN A 519 2.28 -46.34 -1.72
C GLN A 519 3.31 -45.84 -0.70
N ILE A 520 4.29 -46.68 -0.30
CA ILE A 520 5.40 -46.27 0.58
C ILE A 520 6.31 -45.24 -0.13
N ALA A 521 6.54 -45.37 -1.44
CA ALA A 521 7.29 -44.37 -2.20
C ALA A 521 6.55 -43.02 -2.26
N GLN A 522 5.27 -43.03 -2.61
CA GLN A 522 4.41 -41.83 -2.64
C GLN A 522 4.32 -41.16 -1.27
N LEU A 523 4.14 -41.93 -0.19
CA LEU A 523 4.10 -41.39 1.17
C LEU A 523 5.45 -40.82 1.62
N LYS A 524 6.59 -41.34 1.11
CA LYS A 524 7.90 -40.74 1.33
C LYS A 524 8.07 -39.43 0.56
N GLU A 525 7.74 -39.40 -0.72
CA GLU A 525 7.77 -38.18 -1.54
C GLU A 525 6.86 -37.09 -0.93
N GLU A 526 5.70 -37.46 -0.39
CA GLU A 526 4.82 -36.57 0.39
C GLU A 526 5.45 -36.10 1.71
N ILE A 527 6.19 -36.94 2.42
CA ILE A 527 6.90 -36.56 3.66
C ILE A 527 8.04 -35.62 3.31
N ASP A 528 8.91 -35.97 2.36
CA ASP A 528 10.04 -35.14 1.91
C ASP A 528 9.56 -33.75 1.44
N ALA A 529 8.45 -33.70 0.69
CA ALA A 529 7.83 -32.43 0.27
C ALA A 529 7.28 -31.61 1.45
N LYS A 530 6.69 -32.27 2.47
CA LYS A 530 6.20 -31.61 3.70
C LYS A 530 7.34 -31.17 4.61
N GLU A 531 8.46 -31.89 4.67
CA GLU A 531 9.67 -31.49 5.38
C GLU A 531 10.32 -30.27 4.72
N VAL A 532 10.40 -30.22 3.38
CA VAL A 532 10.86 -29.04 2.64
C VAL A 532 9.92 -27.84 2.84
N ALA A 533 8.61 -28.05 2.94
CA ALA A 533 7.64 -27.00 3.26
C ALA A 533 7.80 -26.50 4.71
N LEU A 534 7.90 -27.40 5.69
CA LEU A 534 8.16 -27.06 7.10
C LEU A 534 9.48 -26.32 7.28
N ALA A 535 10.55 -26.72 6.57
CA ALA A 535 11.83 -26.01 6.60
C ALA A 535 11.68 -24.56 6.11
N LYS A 536 10.93 -24.32 5.03
CA LYS A 536 10.64 -22.97 4.52
C LYS A 536 9.84 -22.15 5.54
N GLU A 537 8.76 -22.70 6.10
CA GLU A 537 7.97 -22.03 7.14
C GLU A 537 8.81 -21.72 8.39
N HIS A 538 9.70 -22.62 8.82
CA HIS A 538 10.62 -22.35 9.92
C HIS A 538 11.63 -21.24 9.59
N PHE A 539 12.10 -21.12 8.35
CA PHE A 539 12.95 -20.00 7.93
C PHE A 539 12.17 -18.68 7.88
N GLU A 540 10.93 -18.66 7.40
CA GLU A 540 10.08 -17.46 7.40
C GLU A 540 9.63 -17.05 8.82
N HIS A 541 9.32 -18.00 9.69
CA HIS A 541 9.09 -17.74 11.12
C HIS A 541 10.33 -17.10 11.74
N LYS A 542 11.52 -17.67 11.53
CA LYS A 542 12.79 -17.14 12.05
C LYS A 542 13.20 -15.78 11.48
N LYS A 543 12.70 -15.40 10.29
CA LYS A 543 12.78 -14.01 9.80
C LYS A 543 11.80 -13.10 10.55
N LYS A 544 10.54 -13.52 10.69
CA LYS A 544 9.50 -12.77 11.42
C LYS A 544 9.92 -12.52 12.87
N ASP A 545 10.44 -13.52 13.57
CA ASP A 545 10.98 -13.41 14.94
C ASP A 545 12.03 -12.29 15.04
N LYS A 546 13.00 -12.24 14.12
CA LYS A 546 14.00 -11.16 14.07
C LYS A 546 13.37 -9.78 13.83
N THR A 547 12.41 -9.68 12.92
CA THR A 547 11.70 -8.40 12.69
C THR A 547 10.86 -7.98 13.90
N ILE A 548 10.35 -8.94 14.68
CA ILE A 548 9.64 -8.68 15.93
C ILE A 548 10.62 -8.22 17.01
N GLU A 549 11.78 -8.86 17.17
CA GLU A 549 12.85 -8.40 18.09
C GLU A 549 13.29 -6.97 17.76
N GLU A 550 13.48 -6.65 16.47
CA GLU A 550 13.90 -5.32 16.01
C GLU A 550 12.81 -4.26 16.20
N CYS A 551 11.55 -4.58 15.85
CA CYS A 551 10.40 -3.73 16.17
C CYS A 551 10.25 -3.50 17.68
N CYS A 552 10.46 -4.52 18.52
CA CYS A 552 10.43 -4.38 19.97
C CYS A 552 11.53 -3.43 20.48
N ARG A 553 12.77 -3.53 19.97
CA ARG A 553 13.86 -2.59 20.30
C ARG A 553 13.54 -1.16 19.87
N ILE A 554 12.94 -0.97 18.69
CA ILE A 554 12.49 0.35 18.22
C ILE A 554 11.37 0.90 19.12
N LEU A 555 10.40 0.06 19.50
CA LEU A 555 9.32 0.44 20.41
C LEU A 555 9.83 0.80 21.82
N GLU A 556 10.81 0.07 22.37
CA GLU A 556 11.46 0.41 23.64
C GLU A 556 12.24 1.73 23.57
N LYS A 557 12.97 1.97 22.47
CA LYS A 557 13.67 3.25 22.23
C LYS A 557 12.68 4.40 22.15
N ASN A 558 11.61 4.25 21.37
CA ASN A 558 10.58 5.26 21.21
C ASN A 558 9.82 5.52 22.53
N ARG A 559 9.59 4.50 23.38
CA ARG A 559 9.01 4.67 24.72
C ARG A 559 9.89 5.53 25.61
N LYS A 560 11.20 5.25 25.67
CA LYS A 560 12.16 6.06 26.45
C LYS A 560 12.22 7.51 25.97
N GLU A 561 12.24 7.73 24.65
CA GLU A 561 12.17 9.08 24.09
C GLU A 561 10.86 9.80 24.44
N ILE A 562 9.72 9.11 24.48
CA ILE A 562 8.44 9.66 24.94
C ILE A 562 8.48 9.99 26.44
N GLU A 563 9.00 9.10 27.28
CA GLU A 563 9.16 9.33 28.73
C GLU A 563 10.05 10.56 29.03
N GLU A 564 11.19 10.69 28.33
CA GLU A 564 12.05 11.87 28.39
C GLU A 564 11.30 13.14 27.93
N LYS A 565 10.52 13.09 26.84
CA LYS A 565 9.74 14.25 26.39
C LYS A 565 8.65 14.61 27.40
N GLU A 566 7.95 13.65 27.96
CA GLU A 566 6.97 13.89 29.02
C GLU A 566 7.59 14.57 30.25
N GLU A 567 8.80 14.17 30.67
CA GLU A 567 9.50 14.84 31.77
C GLU A 567 9.87 16.29 31.41
N THR A 568 10.38 16.55 30.19
CA THR A 568 10.61 17.95 29.75
C THR A 568 9.31 18.77 29.69
N ILE A 569 8.18 18.18 29.27
CA ILE A 569 6.87 18.84 29.26
C ILE A 569 6.41 19.15 30.69
N LYS A 570 6.55 18.22 31.64
CA LYS A 570 6.24 18.43 33.06
C LYS A 570 7.07 19.59 33.64
N ASN A 571 8.36 19.67 33.29
CA ASN A 571 9.23 20.78 33.67
C ASN A 571 8.78 22.11 33.07
N TYR A 572 8.49 22.19 31.76
CA TYR A 572 7.99 23.41 31.13
C TYR A 572 6.62 23.85 31.67
N VAL A 573 5.71 22.93 31.99
CA VAL A 573 4.43 23.26 32.67
C VAL A 573 4.67 23.86 34.06
N GLY A 574 5.68 23.36 34.79
CA GLY A 574 6.13 23.95 36.05
C GLY A 574 6.72 25.36 35.89
N GLU A 575 7.49 25.61 34.82
CA GLU A 575 8.03 26.94 34.50
C GLU A 575 6.95 27.93 34.06
N ILE A 576 6.03 27.51 33.18
CA ILE A 576 4.85 28.30 32.78
C ILE A 576 4.03 28.69 34.01
N SER A 577 3.85 27.77 34.97
CA SER A 577 3.14 28.06 36.22
C SER A 577 3.85 29.11 37.09
N LYS A 578 5.18 29.05 37.20
CA LYS A 578 6.00 30.06 37.90
C LYS A 578 5.93 31.42 37.19
N LEU A 579 6.07 31.45 35.86
CA LEU A 579 6.00 32.66 35.05
C LEU A 579 4.61 33.30 35.13
N HIS A 580 3.53 32.51 35.10
CA HIS A 580 2.16 33.00 35.27
C HIS A 580 1.94 33.62 36.65
N PHE A 581 2.50 33.04 37.72
CA PHE A 581 2.47 33.64 39.05
C PHE A 581 3.21 34.99 39.10
N VAL A 582 4.42 35.06 38.52
CA VAL A 582 5.22 36.31 38.45
C VAL A 582 4.52 37.39 37.61
N LEU A 583 3.88 37.01 36.50
CA LEU A 583 3.08 37.92 35.69
C LEU A 583 1.90 38.48 36.50
N LYS A 584 1.14 37.62 37.19
CA LYS A 584 -0.02 38.04 38.00
C LYS A 584 0.37 38.97 39.16
N ASP A 585 1.47 38.68 39.86
CA ASP A 585 2.01 39.57 40.90
C ASP A 585 2.50 40.91 40.30
N SER A 586 3.13 40.88 39.12
CA SER A 586 3.54 42.08 38.39
C SER A 586 2.35 42.92 37.92
N GLU A 587 1.24 42.30 37.50
CA GLU A 587 0.00 42.98 37.14
C GLU A 587 -0.66 43.64 38.36
N ILE A 588 -0.70 42.96 39.51
CA ILE A 588 -1.20 43.53 40.78
C ILE A 588 -0.34 44.74 41.20
N LYS A 589 0.99 44.65 41.07
CA LYS A 589 1.90 45.77 41.33
C LYS A 589 1.69 46.93 40.37
N ARG A 590 1.54 46.64 39.06
CA ARG A 590 1.24 47.64 38.02
C ARG A 590 -0.09 48.35 38.26
N GLN A 591 -1.11 47.62 38.74
CA GLN A 591 -2.41 48.20 39.06
C GLN A 591 -2.33 49.14 40.27
N LYS A 592 -1.65 48.76 41.35
CA LYS A 592 -1.40 49.64 42.51
C LYS A 592 -0.62 50.90 42.12
N LEU A 593 0.45 50.77 41.36
CA LEU A 593 1.23 51.90 40.83
C LEU A 593 0.39 52.84 39.94
N LYS A 594 -0.62 52.32 39.23
CA LYS A 594 -1.56 53.13 38.46
C LYS A 594 -2.53 53.89 39.38
N GLU A 595 -3.06 53.23 40.42
CA GLU A 595 -3.93 53.85 41.42
C GLU A 595 -3.19 54.96 42.21
N GLU A 596 -1.94 54.71 42.62
CA GLU A 596 -1.04 55.69 43.25
C GLU A 596 -0.70 56.86 42.31
N TYR A 597 -0.53 56.61 41.01
CA TYR A 597 -0.35 57.68 40.02
C TYR A 597 -1.62 58.53 39.84
N GLU A 598 -2.80 57.89 39.83
CA GLU A 598 -4.09 58.58 39.69
C GLU A 598 -4.42 59.43 40.93
N THR A 599 -4.08 58.99 42.15
CA THR A 599 -4.18 59.86 43.34
C THR A 599 -3.23 61.04 43.28
N VAL A 600 -1.94 60.83 42.95
CA VAL A 600 -0.95 61.93 42.84
C VAL A 600 -1.32 62.94 41.74
N VAL A 601 -1.91 62.50 40.62
CA VAL A 601 -2.49 63.40 39.61
C VAL A 601 -3.66 64.21 40.17
N SER A 602 -4.56 63.59 40.94
CA SER A 602 -5.67 64.31 41.57
C SER A 602 -5.19 65.35 42.60
N GLU A 603 -4.17 65.02 43.41
CA GLU A 603 -3.56 65.94 44.37
C GLU A 603 -2.88 67.12 43.65
N ARG A 604 -2.12 66.85 42.57
CA ARG A 604 -1.51 67.88 41.72
C ARG A 604 -2.56 68.84 41.16
N ASP A 605 -3.70 68.34 40.70
CA ASP A 605 -4.74 69.15 40.05
C ASP A 605 -5.57 69.95 41.07
N ILE A 606 -5.77 69.41 42.27
CA ILE A 606 -6.31 70.15 43.43
C ILE A 606 -5.34 71.28 43.84
N LEU A 607 -4.05 70.99 44.00
CA LEU A 607 -3.02 71.98 44.37
C LEU A 607 -2.84 73.04 43.28
N GLY A 608 -2.87 72.66 42.00
CA GLY A 608 -2.85 73.60 40.87
C GLY A 608 -4.06 74.54 40.89
N THR A 609 -5.26 73.99 41.14
CA THR A 609 -6.49 74.79 41.29
C THR A 609 -6.41 75.75 42.48
N GLN A 610 -5.83 75.32 43.62
CA GLN A 610 -5.60 76.20 44.77
C GLN A 610 -4.59 77.30 44.45
N LEU A 611 -3.48 76.97 43.76
CA LEU A 611 -2.42 77.92 43.41
C LEU A 611 -2.93 78.99 42.43
N ILE A 612 -3.74 78.62 41.45
CA ILE A 612 -4.43 79.57 40.55
C ILE A 612 -5.28 80.54 41.39
N ARG A 613 -6.17 80.04 42.26
CA ARG A 613 -7.01 80.89 43.13
C ARG A 613 -6.19 81.82 44.01
N ARG A 614 -5.06 81.37 44.56
CA ARG A 614 -4.16 82.23 45.37
C ARG A 614 -3.44 83.29 44.54
N ASN A 615 -3.09 83.01 43.29
CA ASN A 615 -2.58 84.02 42.36
C ASN A 615 -3.66 85.06 42.01
N ASP A 616 -4.90 84.62 41.75
CA ASP A 616 -6.03 85.51 41.47
C ASP A 616 -6.37 86.41 42.68
N GLU A 617 -6.39 85.84 43.89
CA GLU A 617 -6.51 86.59 45.16
C GLU A 617 -5.37 87.61 45.30
N SER A 618 -4.13 87.22 45.01
CA SER A 618 -2.97 88.10 45.11
C SER A 618 -3.02 89.24 44.08
N ALA A 619 -3.39 88.97 42.84
CA ALA A 619 -3.56 89.99 41.80
C ALA A 619 -4.67 90.99 42.16
N LEU A 620 -5.80 90.51 42.69
CA LEU A 620 -6.90 91.36 43.16
C LEU A 620 -6.49 92.21 44.37
N LEU A 621 -5.64 91.69 45.26
CA LEU A 621 -5.05 92.48 46.35
C LEU A 621 -4.07 93.54 45.83
N TYR A 622 -3.24 93.24 44.82
CA TYR A 622 -2.34 94.23 44.22
C TYR A 622 -3.10 95.38 43.53
N GLU A 623 -4.14 95.09 42.74
CA GLU A 623 -5.00 96.14 42.17
C GLU A 623 -5.73 96.94 43.26
N LYS A 624 -6.21 96.29 44.33
CA LYS A 624 -6.81 97.00 45.47
C LYS A 624 -5.82 97.94 46.17
N ILE A 625 -4.57 97.51 46.37
CA ILE A 625 -3.50 98.34 46.94
C ILE A 625 -3.19 99.53 46.01
N LYS A 626 -3.08 99.29 44.70
CA LYS A 626 -2.84 100.33 43.69
C LYS A 626 -3.95 101.39 43.67
N VAL A 627 -5.22 100.99 43.63
CA VAL A 627 -6.37 101.91 43.71
C VAL A 627 -6.38 102.69 45.03
N GLN A 628 -6.00 102.06 46.15
CA GLN A 628 -5.86 102.75 47.45
C GLN A 628 -4.70 103.75 47.46
N GLN A 629 -3.56 103.43 46.84
CA GLN A 629 -2.42 104.35 46.70
C GLN A 629 -2.74 105.55 45.81
N GLU A 630 -3.40 105.34 44.66
CA GLU A 630 -3.87 106.40 43.77
C GLU A 630 -4.87 107.32 44.47
N THR A 631 -5.84 106.74 45.20
CA THR A 631 -6.83 107.48 46.01
C THR A 631 -6.16 108.29 47.12
N LEU A 632 -5.17 107.71 47.81
CA LEU A 632 -4.45 108.37 48.90
C LEU A 632 -3.57 109.51 48.38
N ALA A 633 -2.85 109.32 47.27
CA ALA A 633 -2.04 110.36 46.63
C ALA A 633 -2.90 111.56 46.17
N PHE A 634 -4.08 111.29 45.60
CA PHE A 634 -5.07 112.31 45.26
C PHE A 634 -5.60 113.05 46.51
N GLY A 635 -5.89 112.31 47.59
CA GLY A 635 -6.27 112.90 48.88
C GLY A 635 -5.18 113.78 49.49
N GLU A 636 -3.91 113.36 49.44
CA GLU A 636 -2.78 114.19 49.88
C GLU A 636 -2.59 115.43 49.00
N GLN A 637 -2.86 115.36 47.69
CA GLN A 637 -2.81 116.53 46.82
C GLN A 637 -3.89 117.53 47.24
N GLN A 638 -5.15 117.10 47.35
CA GLN A 638 -6.23 117.96 47.82
C GLN A 638 -5.96 118.53 49.22
N TYR A 639 -5.38 117.75 50.14
CA TYR A 639 -4.99 118.24 51.46
C TYR A 639 -3.90 119.33 51.39
N ARG A 640 -2.88 119.16 50.53
CA ARG A 640 -1.85 120.18 50.28
C ARG A 640 -2.43 121.46 49.65
N GLU A 641 -3.36 121.33 48.71
CA GLU A 641 -4.11 122.47 48.15
C GLU A 641 -4.89 123.22 49.24
N ARG A 642 -5.59 122.50 50.13
CA ARG A 642 -6.31 123.13 51.27
C ARG A 642 -5.40 123.73 52.33
N LEU A 643 -4.20 123.20 52.55
CA LEU A 643 -3.19 123.87 53.39
C LEU A 643 -2.75 125.20 52.76
N SER A 644 -2.51 125.22 51.44
CA SER A 644 -2.18 126.45 50.70
C SER A 644 -3.32 127.48 50.74
N ASP A 645 -4.58 127.05 50.61
CA ASP A 645 -5.76 127.93 50.81
C ASP A 645 -5.76 128.54 52.21
N ILE A 646 -5.53 127.72 53.25
CA ILE A 646 -5.51 128.15 54.65
C ILE A 646 -4.36 129.14 54.91
N GLU A 647 -3.20 128.97 54.29
CA GLU A 647 -2.08 129.93 54.38
C GLU A 647 -2.40 131.24 53.68
N LEU A 648 -2.95 131.20 52.46
CA LEU A 648 -3.39 132.39 51.73
C LEU A 648 -4.49 133.15 52.50
N LEU A 649 -5.42 132.44 53.14
CA LEU A 649 -6.43 133.02 54.02
C LEU A 649 -5.81 133.62 55.30
N LYS A 650 -4.80 132.98 55.92
CA LYS A 650 -4.06 133.56 57.05
C LYS A 650 -3.34 134.87 56.66
N PHE A 651 -2.68 134.90 55.50
CA PHE A 651 -2.10 136.14 54.97
C PHE A 651 -3.18 137.21 54.76
N LYS A 652 -4.31 136.86 54.14
CA LYS A 652 -5.40 137.81 53.89
C LYS A 652 -6.03 138.34 55.18
N ILE A 653 -6.16 137.51 56.21
CA ILE A 653 -6.59 137.93 57.56
C ILE A 653 -5.57 138.89 58.17
N SER A 654 -4.27 138.61 58.05
CA SER A 654 -3.19 139.48 58.55
C SER A 654 -3.21 140.87 57.88
N ASP A 655 -3.37 140.91 56.54
CA ASP A 655 -3.51 142.16 55.79
C ASP A 655 -4.78 142.93 56.19
N LEU A 656 -5.93 142.27 56.29
CA LEU A 656 -7.17 142.91 56.74
C LEU A 656 -7.06 143.43 58.18
N GLN A 657 -6.36 142.71 59.08
CA GLN A 657 -6.06 143.21 60.42
C GLN A 657 -5.10 144.41 60.39
N ARG A 658 -4.13 144.45 59.47
CA ARG A 658 -3.21 145.57 59.28
C ARG A 658 -3.95 146.80 58.75
N GLU A 659 -4.79 146.64 57.73
CA GLU A 659 -5.68 147.69 57.23
C GLU A 659 -6.62 148.21 58.32
N LEU A 660 -7.25 147.32 59.08
CA LEU A 660 -8.15 147.68 60.18
C LEU A 660 -7.40 148.44 61.28
N LYS A 661 -6.16 148.06 61.64
CA LYS A 661 -5.28 148.82 62.54
C LYS A 661 -4.95 150.22 61.98
N ILE A 662 -4.66 150.35 60.68
CA ILE A 662 -4.42 151.65 60.03
C ILE A 662 -5.68 152.52 60.02
N LYS A 663 -6.85 151.95 59.68
CA LYS A 663 -8.14 152.65 59.67
C LYS A 663 -8.55 153.07 61.09
N ARG A 664 -8.34 152.23 62.12
CA ARG A 664 -8.52 152.60 63.54
C ARG A 664 -7.59 153.74 63.97
N LYS A 665 -6.31 153.73 63.58
CA LYS A 665 -5.39 154.86 63.85
C LYS A 665 -5.88 156.17 63.20
N LYS A 666 -6.33 156.12 61.94
CA LYS A 666 -6.93 157.30 61.26
C LYS A 666 -8.22 157.78 61.93
N ALA A 667 -9.08 156.85 62.40
CA ALA A 667 -10.28 157.20 63.17
C ALA A 667 -9.95 157.83 64.53
N GLY A 668 -8.92 157.34 65.24
CA GLY A 668 -8.44 157.94 66.49
C GLY A 668 -7.79 159.32 66.32
N GLN A 669 -7.33 159.66 65.12
CA GLN A 669 -6.87 161.02 64.78
C GLN A 669 -8.03 161.98 64.47
N ALA A 670 -9.23 161.48 64.15
CA ALA A 670 -10.38 162.32 63.82
C ALA A 670 -10.83 163.29 64.95
N PRO A 671 -10.89 162.92 66.25
CA PRO A 671 -11.18 163.88 67.32
C PRO A 671 -10.10 164.96 67.46
N ILE A 672 -8.81 164.58 67.39
CA ILE A 672 -7.68 165.55 67.46
C ILE A 672 -7.73 166.52 66.28
N LEU A 673 -8.10 166.05 65.09
CA LEU A 673 -8.30 166.90 63.91
C LEU A 673 -9.54 167.80 64.07
N LYS A 674 -10.64 167.32 64.70
CA LYS A 674 -11.78 168.17 65.05
C LYS A 674 -11.41 169.25 66.07
N GLU A 675 -10.63 168.95 67.10
CA GLU A 675 -10.14 169.96 68.04
C GLU A 675 -9.24 170.99 67.35
N LYS A 676 -8.32 170.55 66.47
CA LYS A 676 -7.52 171.49 65.66
C LYS A 676 -8.39 172.34 64.72
N ILE A 677 -9.45 171.78 64.12
CA ILE A 677 -10.40 172.55 63.31
C ILE A 677 -11.15 173.55 64.19
N ASN A 678 -11.65 173.15 65.36
CA ASN A 678 -12.36 174.04 66.30
C ASN A 678 -11.47 175.18 66.82
N ASN A 679 -10.19 174.90 67.09
CA ASN A 679 -9.22 175.91 67.50
C ASN A 679 -8.90 176.85 66.34
N LEU A 680 -8.55 176.33 65.16
CA LEU A 680 -8.35 177.17 63.95
C LEU A 680 -9.61 177.96 63.56
N GLN A 681 -10.82 177.50 63.92
CA GLN A 681 -12.06 178.27 63.79
C GLN A 681 -12.19 179.40 64.81
N LYS A 682 -11.69 179.23 66.04
CA LYS A 682 -11.56 180.33 67.02
C LYS A 682 -10.51 181.34 66.57
N ASP A 683 -9.32 180.87 66.21
CA ASP A 683 -8.22 181.71 65.69
C ASP A 683 -8.70 182.54 64.48
N LEU A 684 -9.47 181.91 63.57
CA LEU A 684 -10.10 182.57 62.42
C LEU A 684 -11.20 183.57 62.81
N VAL A 685 -11.91 183.37 63.93
CA VAL A 685 -12.90 184.34 64.45
C VAL A 685 -12.20 185.51 65.12
N GLU A 686 -11.14 185.27 65.89
CA GLU A 686 -10.32 186.31 66.51
C GLU A 686 -9.63 187.18 65.45
N GLU A 687 -8.99 186.59 64.44
CA GLU A 687 -8.43 187.36 63.32
C GLU A 687 -9.50 188.02 62.44
N LYS A 688 -10.72 187.46 62.32
CA LYS A 688 -11.85 188.19 61.68
C LYS A 688 -12.33 189.38 62.50
N LEU A 689 -12.33 189.30 63.83
CA LEU A 689 -12.64 190.43 64.71
C LEU A 689 -11.53 191.49 64.65
N ARG A 690 -10.27 191.07 64.60
CA ARG A 690 -9.12 191.95 64.40
C ARG A 690 -9.15 192.66 63.04
N VAL A 691 -9.42 191.93 61.97
CA VAL A 691 -9.62 192.50 60.62
C VAL A 691 -10.83 193.43 60.59
N LYS A 692 -11.91 193.13 61.34
CA LYS A 692 -13.04 194.05 61.48
C LYS A 692 -12.65 195.38 62.14
N ALA A 693 -11.98 195.33 63.29
CA ALA A 693 -11.52 196.54 63.97
C ALA A 693 -10.56 197.36 63.07
N LEU A 694 -9.62 196.69 62.39
CA LEU A 694 -8.74 197.33 61.41
C LEU A 694 -9.49 197.88 60.18
N SER A 695 -10.61 197.27 59.77
CA SER A 695 -11.46 197.84 58.70
C SER A 695 -12.29 199.02 59.18
N GLU A 696 -12.75 199.03 60.43
CA GLU A 696 -13.44 200.18 61.04
C GLU A 696 -12.46 201.37 61.24
N GLU A 697 -11.17 201.10 61.52
CA GLU A 697 -10.10 202.11 61.46
C GLU A 697 -9.82 202.59 60.02
N LEU A 698 -9.89 201.71 59.01
CA LEU A 698 -9.70 202.05 57.59
C LEU A 698 -10.89 202.77 56.94
N GLU A 699 -12.10 202.63 57.48
CA GLU A 699 -13.29 203.35 57.01
C GLU A 699 -13.36 204.81 57.51
N ASN A 700 -12.46 205.22 58.41
CA ASN A 700 -12.32 206.61 58.85
C ASN A 700 -11.58 207.45 57.77
N PRO A 701 -12.24 208.39 57.06
CA PRO A 701 -11.86 208.73 55.68
C PRO A 701 -10.82 209.85 55.57
N LEU A 702 -9.59 209.64 56.06
CA LEU A 702 -8.56 210.70 56.05
C LEU A 702 -7.08 210.25 55.88
N ASN A 703 -6.79 209.33 54.94
CA ASN A 703 -5.46 209.30 54.29
C ASN A 703 -5.42 208.61 52.89
N PRO A 704 -5.13 209.33 51.79
CA PRO A 704 -5.30 208.82 50.41
C PRO A 704 -4.11 208.01 49.83
N GLN A 705 -3.17 207.53 50.64
CA GLN A 705 -1.84 207.05 50.20
C GLN A 705 -1.74 205.55 49.77
N ARG A 706 -2.83 204.76 49.73
CA ARG A 706 -2.66 203.28 49.75
C ARG A 706 -3.63 202.41 48.92
N CYS A 707 -3.67 202.60 47.60
CA CYS A 707 -4.33 201.63 46.69
C CYS A 707 -3.55 201.37 45.39
N LYS A 708 -3.16 200.10 45.15
CA LYS A 708 -2.78 199.56 43.82
C LYS A 708 -2.90 198.02 43.82
N LYS A 709 -3.23 197.41 42.67
CA LYS A 709 -3.34 195.94 42.46
C LYS A 709 -2.59 195.53 41.18
N LEU A 710 -2.09 194.29 41.12
CA LEU A 710 -1.62 193.54 39.93
C LEU A 710 -1.56 192.02 40.25
N GLY A 711 -1.40 191.14 39.26
CA GLY A 711 -1.38 189.66 39.43
C GLY A 711 -0.85 188.89 38.18
N GLY A 712 -0.84 187.54 38.21
CA GLY A 712 -0.30 186.66 37.13
C GLY A 712 -0.64 185.16 37.29
N SER A 713 -0.26 184.29 36.34
CA SER A 713 -0.60 182.83 36.28
C SER A 713 0.37 181.98 35.40
N ASP A 714 0.18 180.64 35.36
CA ASP A 714 1.14 179.58 34.96
C ASP A 714 0.90 178.86 33.58
N PRO A 715 1.83 178.01 33.06
CA PRO A 715 1.91 177.57 31.63
C PRO A 715 1.35 176.17 31.24
N ASP A 716 1.69 175.70 30.01
CA ASP A 716 0.86 174.85 29.10
C ASP A 716 1.06 173.31 29.12
N VAL A 717 0.07 172.60 28.55
CA VAL A 717 -0.25 171.16 28.64
C VAL A 717 0.46 170.27 27.57
N TYR A 718 0.98 170.84 26.48
CA TYR A 718 1.40 170.03 25.30
C TYR A 718 2.45 168.95 25.62
N GLU A 719 3.49 169.28 26.38
CA GLU A 719 4.64 168.38 26.63
C GLU A 719 4.26 167.06 27.31
N MET A 720 3.28 167.09 28.21
CA MET A 720 2.83 165.88 28.93
C MET A 720 2.29 164.81 27.96
N LYS A 721 1.55 165.21 26.92
CA LYS A 721 0.95 164.27 25.96
C LYS A 721 1.99 163.54 25.11
N GLN A 722 3.11 164.20 24.79
CA GLN A 722 4.19 163.61 24.00
C GLN A 722 4.97 162.55 24.79
N LYS A 723 5.16 162.78 26.10
CA LYS A 723 5.81 161.85 27.03
C LYS A 723 5.01 160.55 27.20
N ILE A 724 3.67 160.64 27.30
CA ILE A 724 2.76 159.49 27.42
C ILE A 724 2.85 158.55 26.20
N LYS A 725 2.72 159.08 24.98
CA LYS A 725 2.78 158.26 23.74
C LYS A 725 4.08 157.47 23.60
N THR A 726 5.20 158.05 24.08
CA THR A 726 6.52 157.42 24.03
C THR A 726 6.62 156.22 24.98
N LEU A 727 6.04 156.32 26.18
CA LEU A 727 5.98 155.21 27.14
C LEU A 727 5.06 154.07 26.66
N GLN A 728 3.93 154.39 26.04
CA GLN A 728 2.98 153.38 25.52
C GLN A 728 3.62 152.47 24.45
N ARG A 729 4.37 153.04 23.49
CA ARG A 729 5.10 152.24 22.48
C ARG A 729 6.13 151.29 23.11
N ARG A 730 6.81 151.74 24.17
CA ARG A 730 7.81 150.94 24.89
C ARG A 730 7.19 149.79 25.69
N LEU A 731 5.94 149.95 26.15
CA LEU A 731 5.18 148.91 26.82
C LEU A 731 4.77 147.79 25.85
N ILE A 732 4.19 148.15 24.70
CA ILE A 732 3.71 147.20 23.67
C ILE A 732 4.84 146.27 23.21
N TYR A 733 5.99 146.84 22.85
CA TYR A 733 7.18 146.07 22.44
C TYR A 733 7.70 145.14 23.55
N LYS A 734 7.46 145.47 24.83
CA LYS A 734 7.83 144.59 25.95
C LYS A 734 6.81 143.50 26.24
N THR A 735 5.53 143.70 25.93
CA THR A 735 4.52 142.63 25.99
C THR A 735 4.70 141.60 24.88
N GLU A 736 5.05 142.02 23.66
CA GLU A 736 5.35 141.10 22.54
C GLU A 736 6.50 140.14 22.89
N GLN A 737 7.61 140.67 23.43
CA GLN A 737 8.75 139.86 23.89
C GLN A 737 8.46 138.90 25.05
N VAL A 738 7.34 139.06 25.77
CA VAL A 738 6.90 138.09 26.79
C VAL A 738 6.15 136.94 26.12
N VAL A 739 5.20 137.26 25.22
CA VAL A 739 4.41 136.26 24.48
C VAL A 739 5.31 135.35 23.63
N GLU A 740 6.31 135.91 22.94
CA GLU A 740 7.31 135.13 22.19
C GLU A 740 8.03 134.10 23.08
N LYS A 741 8.33 134.47 24.35
CA LYS A 741 9.00 133.57 25.30
C LYS A 741 8.06 132.54 25.92
N GLU A 742 6.81 132.88 26.16
CA GLU A 742 5.80 131.93 26.64
C GLU A 742 5.56 130.81 25.61
N VAL A 743 5.47 131.15 24.31
CA VAL A 743 5.40 130.16 23.22
C VAL A 743 6.65 129.27 23.19
N LEU A 744 7.84 129.84 23.38
CA LEU A 744 9.10 129.10 23.42
C LEU A 744 9.19 128.14 24.64
N ILE A 745 8.62 128.54 25.78
CA ILE A 745 8.50 127.70 26.98
C ILE A 745 7.57 126.52 26.72
N GLN A 746 6.36 126.77 26.20
CA GLN A 746 5.38 125.71 25.87
C GLN A 746 5.95 124.66 24.90
N GLN A 747 6.72 125.10 23.90
CA GLN A 747 7.43 124.19 22.99
C GLN A 747 8.47 123.33 23.71
N LYS A 748 9.18 123.87 24.70
CA LYS A 748 10.19 123.13 25.48
C LYS A 748 9.55 122.19 26.51
N GLU A 749 8.45 122.58 27.14
CA GLU A 749 7.67 121.71 28.03
C GLU A 749 7.10 120.50 27.26
N LYS A 750 6.61 120.72 26.04
CA LYS A 750 6.16 119.63 25.16
C LYS A 750 7.30 118.67 24.80
N GLN A 751 8.49 119.19 24.45
CA GLN A 751 9.67 118.36 24.21
C GLN A 751 10.10 117.55 25.45
N ILE A 752 9.94 118.11 26.65
CA ILE A 752 10.22 117.40 27.92
C ILE A 752 9.20 116.28 28.18
N LEU A 753 7.92 116.48 27.84
CA LEU A 753 6.90 115.42 27.91
C LEU A 753 7.19 114.29 26.91
N GLU A 754 7.46 114.64 25.65
CA GLU A 754 7.81 113.67 24.59
C GLU A 754 9.05 112.85 24.97
N LEU A 755 10.09 113.47 25.55
CA LEU A 755 11.27 112.77 26.07
C LEU A 755 10.97 111.91 27.30
N ARG A 756 10.12 112.35 28.24
CA ARG A 756 9.70 111.53 29.40
C ARG A 756 8.94 110.27 28.97
N ASP A 757 8.09 110.37 27.95
CA ASP A 757 7.34 109.21 27.45
C ASP A 757 8.19 108.28 26.56
N ILE A 758 9.29 108.77 25.99
CA ILE A 758 10.34 107.91 25.41
C ILE A 758 11.12 107.19 26.52
N MET A 759 11.53 107.90 27.59
CA MET A 759 12.21 107.27 28.73
C MET A 759 11.32 106.24 29.44
N ARG A 760 10.02 106.48 29.59
CA ARG A 760 9.05 105.51 30.15
C ARG A 760 8.83 104.26 29.28
N LYS A 761 9.33 104.23 28.04
CA LYS A 761 9.29 103.07 27.14
C LYS A 761 10.63 102.33 27.07
N GLN A 762 11.68 102.81 27.73
CA GLN A 762 12.93 102.09 27.90
C GLN A 762 12.89 101.33 29.23
N PRO A 763 13.19 100.02 29.26
CA PRO A 763 13.19 99.26 30.50
C PRO A 763 14.28 99.77 31.44
N GLY A 764 13.99 99.76 32.74
CA GLY A 764 14.89 100.20 33.79
C GLY A 764 16.17 99.35 33.88
N LEU A 765 17.19 99.88 34.54
CA LEU A 765 18.49 99.20 34.65
C LEU A 765 18.35 97.81 35.32
N GLU A 766 17.47 97.68 36.30
CA GLU A 766 17.17 96.39 36.94
C GLU A 766 16.46 95.42 35.99
N GLU A 767 15.45 95.88 35.26
CA GLU A 767 14.72 95.09 34.25
C GLU A 767 15.66 94.58 33.16
N ALA A 768 16.61 95.41 32.71
CA ALA A 768 17.67 94.99 31.78
C ALA A 768 18.54 93.84 32.36
N THR A 769 18.89 93.88 33.65
CA THR A 769 19.60 92.75 34.28
C THR A 769 18.74 91.50 34.43
N GLN A 770 17.42 91.64 34.66
CA GLN A 770 16.49 90.52 34.70
C GLN A 770 16.35 89.87 33.31
N ILE A 771 16.19 90.67 32.26
CA ILE A 771 16.17 90.20 30.87
C ILE A 771 17.48 89.46 30.52
N SER A 772 18.63 89.98 30.94
CA SER A 772 19.92 89.29 30.74
C SER A 772 19.96 87.92 31.43
N LYS A 773 19.53 87.83 32.69
CA LYS A 773 19.44 86.56 33.44
C LYS A 773 18.46 85.57 32.80
N LEU A 774 17.30 86.06 32.34
CA LEU A 774 16.29 85.23 31.65
C LEU A 774 16.81 84.73 30.30
N GLN A 775 17.53 85.55 29.52
CA GLN A 775 18.20 85.11 28.29
C GLN A 775 19.29 84.04 28.57
N GLU A 776 20.02 84.16 29.66
CA GLU A 776 21.03 83.17 30.06
C GLU A 776 20.40 81.85 30.50
N GLN A 777 19.31 81.89 31.28
CA GLN A 777 18.49 80.72 31.59
C GLN A 777 17.88 80.08 30.33
N MET A 778 17.41 80.88 29.37
CA MET A 778 16.94 80.40 28.06
C MET A 778 18.05 79.69 27.27
N LYS A 779 19.27 80.25 27.26
CA LYS A 779 20.45 79.60 26.64
C LYS A 779 20.80 78.29 27.35
N ALA A 780 20.73 78.23 28.67
CA ALA A 780 20.96 77.01 29.45
C ALA A 780 19.89 75.94 29.17
N LYS A 781 18.59 76.30 29.15
CA LYS A 781 17.50 75.38 28.79
C LYS A 781 17.58 74.92 27.33
N THR A 782 17.99 75.79 26.41
CA THR A 782 18.24 75.42 25.01
C THR A 782 19.40 74.42 24.90
N ARG A 783 20.45 74.54 25.72
CA ARG A 783 21.54 73.53 25.80
C ARG A 783 21.04 72.19 26.36
N GLN A 784 20.25 72.20 27.44
CA GLN A 784 19.64 70.98 27.99
C GLN A 784 18.74 70.28 26.96
N MET A 785 17.89 71.03 26.26
CA MET A 785 17.04 70.50 25.19
C MET A 785 17.84 69.93 24.01
N LYS A 786 18.99 70.51 23.68
CA LYS A 786 19.90 69.95 22.66
C LYS A 786 20.62 68.68 23.12
N SER A 787 20.92 68.53 24.42
CA SER A 787 21.41 67.25 24.98
C SER A 787 20.34 66.17 24.84
N LEU A 788 19.13 66.42 25.36
CA LEU A 788 18.00 65.51 25.28
C LEU A 788 17.62 65.13 23.83
N ALA A 789 17.76 66.07 22.88
CA ALA A 789 17.58 65.78 21.46
C ALA A 789 18.70 64.90 20.87
N ALA A 790 19.96 65.07 21.31
CA ALA A 790 21.06 64.19 20.91
C ALA A 790 20.94 62.79 21.53
N GLU A 791 20.50 62.69 22.78
CA GLU A 791 20.17 61.45 23.48
C GLU A 791 19.01 60.72 22.78
N LEU A 792 17.93 61.42 22.43
CA LEU A 792 16.83 60.88 21.62
C LEU A 792 17.30 60.40 20.24
N ASN A 793 18.18 61.15 19.56
CA ASN A 793 18.73 60.73 18.28
C ASN A 793 19.63 59.48 18.42
N MET A 794 20.37 59.34 19.53
CA MET A 794 21.14 58.14 19.84
C MET A 794 20.23 56.93 20.07
N TYR A 795 19.15 57.08 20.86
CA TYR A 795 18.17 56.01 21.04
C TYR A 795 17.43 55.65 19.73
N GLN A 796 17.14 56.63 18.87
CA GLN A 796 16.59 56.37 17.53
C GLN A 796 17.59 55.63 16.62
N ALA A 797 18.89 55.93 16.71
CA ALA A 797 19.93 55.18 16.01
C ALA A 797 19.98 53.73 16.50
N GLN A 798 20.03 53.49 17.82
CA GLN A 798 20.00 52.15 18.41
C GLN A 798 18.74 51.37 18.03
N ILE A 799 17.56 52.01 18.02
CA ILE A 799 16.30 51.40 17.54
C ILE A 799 16.39 51.00 16.06
N ASN A 800 17.12 51.74 15.23
CA ASN A 800 17.32 51.42 13.83
C ASN A 800 18.40 50.34 13.61
N GLU A 801 19.44 50.30 14.44
CA GLU A 801 20.39 49.19 14.51
C GLU A 801 19.68 47.88 14.90
N TYR A 802 18.85 47.89 15.96
CA TYR A 802 18.05 46.72 16.34
C TYR A 802 17.07 46.29 15.26
N LYS A 803 16.46 47.22 14.49
CA LYS A 803 15.64 46.85 13.31
C LYS A 803 16.49 46.20 12.22
N TYR A 804 17.68 46.72 11.95
CA TYR A 804 18.60 46.15 10.96
C TYR A 804 19.06 44.74 11.37
N ASP A 805 19.39 44.53 12.65
CA ASP A 805 19.73 43.22 13.18
C ASP A 805 18.54 42.26 13.17
N ILE A 806 17.31 42.72 13.45
CA ILE A 806 16.09 41.92 13.28
C ILE A 806 15.89 41.54 11.80
N GLU A 807 16.05 42.47 10.85
CA GLU A 807 15.98 42.15 9.42
C GLU A 807 17.08 41.19 8.98
N ARG A 808 18.30 41.36 9.49
CA ARG A 808 19.45 40.51 9.19
C ARG A 808 19.23 39.09 9.75
N LEU A 809 18.83 38.96 11.01
CA LEU A 809 18.49 37.68 11.63
C LEU A 809 17.32 37.00 10.91
N ASN A 810 16.32 37.75 10.42
CA ASN A 810 15.26 37.19 9.58
C ASN A 810 15.78 36.70 8.21
N LYS A 811 16.75 37.39 7.59
CA LYS A 811 17.40 36.94 6.36
C LYS A 811 18.27 35.70 6.61
N GLU A 812 19.03 35.67 7.70
CA GLU A 812 19.80 34.49 8.15
C GLU A 812 18.88 33.30 8.52
N LEU A 813 17.71 33.55 9.10
CA LEU A 813 16.66 32.56 9.34
C LEU A 813 16.05 32.02 8.04
N GLN A 814 15.79 32.88 7.05
CA GLN A 814 15.29 32.46 5.74
C GLN A 814 16.35 31.68 4.96
N GLU A 815 17.62 32.08 5.02
CA GLU A 815 18.74 31.35 4.44
C GLU A 815 18.98 30.00 5.12
N THR A 816 18.90 29.91 6.44
CA THR A 816 19.08 28.64 7.16
C THR A 816 17.91 27.69 6.92
N ASN A 817 16.66 28.19 6.87
CA ASN A 817 15.52 27.40 6.41
C ASN A 817 15.69 26.91 4.97
N ARG A 818 16.19 27.76 4.07
CA ARG A 818 16.48 27.37 2.68
C ARG A 818 17.60 26.33 2.60
N LYS A 819 18.70 26.52 3.32
CA LYS A 819 19.82 25.58 3.43
C LYS A 819 19.37 24.23 4.02
N TYR A 820 18.48 24.25 5.02
CA TYR A 820 17.86 23.05 5.60
C TYR A 820 16.95 22.33 4.61
N LEU A 821 16.12 23.05 3.83
CA LEU A 821 15.30 22.45 2.77
C LEU A 821 16.15 21.89 1.62
N GLU A 822 17.21 22.59 1.21
CA GLU A 822 18.16 22.11 0.20
C GLU A 822 18.98 20.91 0.72
N GLN A 823 19.37 20.90 2.00
CA GLN A 823 20.04 19.77 2.66
C GLN A 823 19.12 18.55 2.76
N ARG A 824 17.90 18.69 3.30
CA ARG A 824 16.90 17.62 3.36
C ARG A 824 16.61 17.03 1.98
N ARG A 825 16.59 17.87 0.93
CA ARG A 825 16.42 17.41 -0.46
C ARG A 825 17.65 16.65 -0.97
N ARG A 826 18.87 17.04 -0.58
CA ARG A 826 20.11 16.27 -0.86
C ARG A 826 20.15 14.95 -0.09
N GLU A 827 19.71 14.94 1.17
CA GLU A 827 19.63 13.73 2.00
C GLU A 827 18.62 12.74 1.41
N GLN A 828 17.47 13.19 0.91
CA GLN A 828 16.54 12.34 0.15
C GLN A 828 17.19 11.76 -1.12
N ILE A 829 17.85 12.60 -1.94
CA ILE A 829 18.57 12.12 -3.14
C ILE A 829 19.73 11.17 -2.78
N GLN A 830 20.41 11.37 -1.65
CA GLN A 830 21.46 10.48 -1.17
C GLN A 830 20.91 9.16 -0.63
N GLN A 831 19.73 9.15 0.00
CA GLN A 831 19.04 7.92 0.39
C GLN A 831 18.57 7.13 -0.85
N GLU A 832 18.01 7.80 -1.86
CA GLU A 832 17.68 7.18 -3.16
C GLU A 832 18.93 6.59 -3.84
N GLN A 833 20.05 7.32 -3.82
CA GLN A 833 21.34 6.85 -4.38
C GLN A 833 21.98 5.73 -3.54
N GLN A 834 21.87 5.75 -2.21
CA GLN A 834 22.36 4.69 -1.34
C GLN A 834 21.56 3.40 -1.55
N GLN A 835 20.23 3.48 -1.65
CA GLN A 835 19.39 2.32 -2.00
C GLN A 835 19.76 1.74 -3.38
N LEU A 836 20.04 2.58 -4.37
CA LEU A 836 20.57 2.17 -5.69
C LEU A 836 21.96 1.52 -5.60
N MET A 837 22.85 2.01 -4.72
CA MET A 837 24.18 1.46 -4.52
C MET A 837 24.17 0.15 -3.72
N GLU A 838 23.30 0.02 -2.71
CA GLU A 838 23.09 -1.22 -1.96
C GLU A 838 22.48 -2.30 -2.85
N GLN A 839 21.52 -1.97 -3.72
CA GLN A 839 21.03 -2.88 -4.77
C GLN A 839 22.16 -3.32 -5.71
N ASN A 840 23.02 -2.41 -6.16
CA ASN A 840 24.16 -2.76 -7.01
C ASN A 840 25.24 -3.58 -6.29
N GLN A 841 25.47 -3.37 -4.98
CA GLN A 841 26.40 -4.16 -4.18
C GLN A 841 25.85 -5.56 -3.85
N GLN A 842 24.54 -5.69 -3.60
CA GLN A 842 23.90 -7.01 -3.49
C GLN A 842 23.98 -7.78 -4.81
N ASN A 843 23.81 -7.12 -5.95
CA ASN A 843 24.02 -7.72 -7.28
C ASN A 843 25.49 -8.11 -7.54
N GLN A 844 26.47 -7.54 -6.84
CA GLN A 844 27.90 -7.89 -6.92
C GLN A 844 28.37 -8.86 -5.82
N GLN A 845 27.47 -9.30 -4.94
CA GLN A 845 27.72 -10.34 -3.93
C GLN A 845 26.89 -11.61 -4.18
N GLN A 846 26.42 -11.78 -5.42
CA GLN A 846 25.76 -12.99 -5.96
C GLN A 846 26.41 -13.49 -7.27
N GLU A 847 27.63 -13.03 -7.56
CA GLU A 847 28.62 -13.73 -8.39
C GLU A 847 29.70 -14.36 -7.48
#